data_AF-A0A6P6FSB8-F1
#
_entry.id   AF-A0A6P6FSB8-F1
#
_cell.length_a   1.000
_cell.length_b   1.000
_cell.length_c   1.000
_cell.angle_alpha   90.00
_cell.angle_beta   90.00
_cell.angle_gamma   90.00
#
_symmetry.space_group_name_H-M   'P 1'
#
loop_
_entity.id
_entity.type
_entity.pdbx_description
1 polymer ?
#
loop_
_entity_poly.entity_id
_entity_poly.type
_entity_poly.pdbx_seq_one_letter_code
_entity_poly.pdbx_strand_id
1 'polypeptide(L)'
;MDELKIIGVMTEYGEACKFIGKHLMHLATTSTLSRNYVFSILHFIRFLRTNYLSPEEFVDSIRGRRWLKTSCGDKAPVESVLFKKEWEPASKISDIPFIDQDYYGKEILHFVPELQLLGVVVDFSGSHQLIVNYLKLPSLLTSLTSEAFLLMLECMHLLGSPDKLVSALKGTKCLKTNVGYKSHSETFYYHYEWGCLLHVFNGLPLMDKNFYGIRIYCFEDELKQIGVIVEFEEAAKVFARYFRAYASKGSITKENVASFLSCYRKLKGTPHKFPTEVKKCIREEKWLRTRLGDYRSPSDCILFGPDWESIYPITLLPFIDDSDKWYGEEIHKFNGELKSMGAIVGFKDGAKFVANGLYLPRDPSSITPASALSLLECIKILLSDQSYSFPDAFMKKVSQAWLKTHAGYRPPNKCLLFDWKWGNYLKQTDGPFIDEQFYGSTIRSYRKELNAIGVIVDVEKGCSLIASHLDAHFEFPTMVRIYSYLSDFKWEPDSVDGRRIWIPHGNQNGKWVTPEDCVVSDKSGLFSLQLIALDKYYKQNLLVFFCTAFQVKSSPHFDDYFQLWKGWESSGHNLSHDECCKFWGYVTKHWNSKTEKALADGLVKVPVNSDSDGILLSNKNDVFIADDLQLKDLFEQSCPHPIFVWYPQPSLPNLPRTKLLEIFQKIGVRTISESVQKEEISMRNGIEPELVIPWNIFMGKGMVKLVLGFLAGPTINMEAERRKKAVKGLLNLTVNETAEPITVSYNLSLSSGENVNVTACRMIRWDKEGSKFFTQKIDRSKGPKYIIEFATYFSEVISEGILWEDSDHIDELTELIKLAFVLEFNEEAVTFLMKSKNLQIFVEDEDFLASAFPSD
;
A
#
# COMPACT_ATOMS: atom_id res chain seq x y z
N MET A 1 -68.91 101.15 -83.63
CA MET A 1 -68.86 100.02 -82.66
C MET A 1 -69.33 98.74 -83.33
N ASP A 2 -70.48 98.74 -84.02
CA ASP A 2 -71.00 97.54 -84.70
C ASP A 2 -70.14 97.04 -85.88
N GLU A 3 -69.45 97.93 -86.60
CA GLU A 3 -68.52 97.53 -87.68
C GLU A 3 -67.30 96.75 -87.18
N LEU A 4 -66.81 97.06 -85.97
CA LEU A 4 -65.65 96.38 -85.37
C LEU A 4 -66.01 94.97 -84.88
N LYS A 5 -67.25 94.74 -84.40
CA LYS A 5 -67.76 93.39 -84.07
C LYS A 5 -67.81 92.48 -85.31
N ILE A 6 -68.12 93.02 -86.51
CA ILE A 6 -68.25 92.26 -87.76
C ILE A 6 -66.88 91.75 -88.28
N ILE A 7 -65.79 92.47 -88.03
CA ILE A 7 -64.42 92.08 -88.43
C ILE A 7 -63.71 91.20 -87.38
N GLY A 8 -64.44 90.75 -86.34
CA GLY A 8 -63.93 89.89 -85.29
C GLY A 8 -63.19 90.61 -84.16
N VAL A 9 -63.28 91.95 -84.06
CA VAL A 9 -62.68 92.70 -82.95
C VAL A 9 -63.54 92.52 -81.70
N MET A 10 -62.94 91.89 -80.69
CA MET A 10 -63.62 91.53 -79.44
C MET A 10 -63.85 92.77 -78.59
N THR A 11 -65.10 93.19 -78.43
CA THR A 11 -65.47 94.40 -77.67
C THR A 11 -65.90 94.10 -76.24
N GLU A 12 -66.25 92.85 -75.93
CA GLU A 12 -66.59 92.40 -74.59
C GLU A 12 -65.38 91.74 -73.91
N TYR A 13 -65.08 92.23 -72.70
CA TYR A 13 -63.93 91.78 -71.92
C TYR A 13 -63.89 90.26 -71.69
N GLY A 14 -65.06 89.62 -71.57
CA GLY A 14 -65.19 88.16 -71.46
C GLY A 14 -64.86 87.40 -72.75
N GLU A 15 -65.15 87.96 -73.93
CA GLU A 15 -64.81 87.35 -75.23
C GLU A 15 -63.30 87.39 -75.49
N ALA A 16 -62.65 88.53 -75.18
CA ALA A 16 -61.21 88.68 -75.27
C ALA A 16 -60.47 87.69 -74.36
N CYS A 17 -60.94 87.51 -73.12
CA CYS A 17 -60.40 86.50 -72.21
C CYS A 17 -60.61 85.07 -72.74
N LYS A 18 -61.78 84.74 -73.30
CA LYS A 18 -62.04 83.41 -73.91
C LYS A 18 -61.13 83.15 -75.11
N PHE A 19 -60.84 84.15 -75.93
CA PHE A 19 -59.93 84.00 -77.07
C PHE A 19 -58.48 83.85 -76.66
N ILE A 20 -57.99 84.68 -75.74
CA ILE A 20 -56.64 84.54 -75.15
C ILE A 20 -56.52 83.17 -74.49
N GLY A 21 -57.54 82.74 -73.74
CA GLY A 21 -57.66 81.40 -73.19
C GLY A 21 -57.54 80.32 -74.26
N LYS A 22 -58.37 80.35 -75.31
CA LYS A 22 -58.31 79.38 -76.43
C LYS A 22 -56.97 79.37 -77.16
N HIS A 23 -56.33 80.53 -77.35
CA HIS A 23 -55.03 80.62 -78.00
C HIS A 23 -53.90 80.04 -77.12
N LEU A 24 -53.88 80.38 -75.83
CA LEU A 24 -52.95 79.78 -74.87
C LEU A 24 -53.19 78.27 -74.70
N MET A 25 -54.45 77.82 -74.75
CA MET A 25 -54.81 76.39 -74.81
C MET A 25 -54.25 75.71 -76.05
N HIS A 26 -54.33 76.35 -77.22
CA HIS A 26 -53.82 75.80 -78.47
C HIS A 26 -52.29 75.67 -78.46
N LEU A 27 -51.59 76.67 -77.91
CA LEU A 27 -50.13 76.64 -77.75
C LEU A 27 -49.70 75.53 -76.78
N ALA A 28 -50.43 75.37 -75.66
CA ALA A 28 -50.20 74.28 -74.71
C ALA A 28 -50.51 72.86 -75.27
N THR A 29 -51.22 72.73 -76.41
CA THR A 29 -51.45 71.44 -77.11
C THR A 29 -50.37 71.06 -78.11
N THR A 30 -49.64 72.03 -78.67
CA THR A 30 -48.93 71.83 -79.95
C THR A 30 -47.41 71.80 -79.83
N SER A 31 -46.83 72.27 -78.73
CA SER A 31 -45.37 72.29 -78.52
C SER A 31 -44.96 72.51 -77.06
N THR A 32 -43.68 72.31 -76.76
CA THR A 32 -43.06 72.73 -75.49
C THR A 32 -43.10 74.26 -75.39
N LEU A 33 -43.74 74.78 -74.35
CA LEU A 33 -43.89 76.23 -74.18
C LEU A 33 -42.55 76.88 -73.80
N SER A 34 -42.22 77.99 -74.45
CA SER A 34 -41.06 78.81 -74.06
C SER A 34 -41.30 79.47 -72.70
N ARG A 35 -40.23 79.87 -72.01
CA ARG A 35 -40.27 80.57 -70.71
C ARG A 35 -41.28 81.72 -70.70
N ASN A 36 -41.28 82.56 -71.74
CA ASN A 36 -42.16 83.72 -71.84
C ASN A 36 -43.64 83.33 -71.91
N TYR A 37 -43.98 82.28 -72.66
CA TYR A 37 -45.37 81.82 -72.77
C TYR A 37 -45.89 81.22 -71.47
N VAL A 38 -45.03 80.53 -70.70
CA VAL A 38 -45.39 80.04 -69.36
C VAL A 38 -45.73 81.20 -68.43
N PHE A 39 -44.92 82.27 -68.41
CA PHE A 39 -45.25 83.47 -67.63
C PHE A 39 -46.51 84.17 -68.14
N SER A 40 -46.76 84.22 -69.45
CA SER A 40 -48.01 84.74 -70.00
C SER A 40 -49.23 83.95 -69.50
N ILE A 41 -49.14 82.62 -69.41
CA ILE A 41 -50.20 81.77 -68.83
C ILE A 41 -50.40 82.11 -67.34
N LEU A 42 -49.32 82.21 -66.55
CA LEU A 42 -49.42 82.50 -65.12
C LEU A 42 -49.98 83.92 -64.85
N HIS A 43 -49.54 84.91 -65.61
CA HIS A 43 -50.10 86.26 -65.57
C HIS A 43 -51.57 86.27 -65.97
N PHE A 44 -51.95 85.49 -66.98
CA PHE A 44 -53.34 85.38 -67.42
C PHE A 44 -54.21 84.72 -66.35
N ILE A 45 -53.75 83.66 -65.67
CA ILE A 45 -54.46 83.04 -64.54
C ILE A 45 -54.61 84.03 -63.38
N ARG A 46 -53.54 84.77 -63.04
CA ARG A 46 -53.60 85.83 -62.03
C ARG A 46 -54.66 86.87 -62.37
N PHE A 47 -54.65 87.32 -63.62
CA PHE A 47 -55.59 88.30 -64.13
C PHE A 47 -57.03 87.81 -64.08
N LEU A 48 -57.28 86.55 -64.49
CA LEU A 48 -58.58 85.89 -64.39
C LEU A 48 -59.04 85.80 -62.93
N ARG A 49 -58.16 85.44 -61.99
CA ARG A 49 -58.48 85.37 -60.55
C ARG A 49 -58.85 86.73 -59.96
N THR A 50 -58.22 87.81 -60.42
CA THR A 50 -58.43 89.16 -59.87
C THR A 50 -59.66 89.87 -60.46
N ASN A 51 -60.00 89.59 -61.73
CA ASN A 51 -61.00 90.38 -62.47
C ASN A 51 -62.19 89.56 -63.01
N TYR A 52 -62.20 88.22 -62.90
CA TYR A 52 -63.23 87.35 -63.48
C TYR A 52 -63.63 86.23 -62.50
N LEU A 53 -64.88 85.74 -62.56
CA LEU A 53 -65.50 84.92 -61.51
C LEU A 53 -65.04 83.45 -61.44
N SER A 54 -64.40 82.87 -62.47
CA SER A 54 -63.76 81.54 -62.34
C SER A 54 -62.69 81.29 -63.42
N PRO A 55 -61.44 80.94 -63.07
CA PRO A 55 -60.41 80.47 -63.99
C PRO A 55 -60.47 78.95 -64.28
N GLU A 56 -61.45 78.21 -63.75
CA GLU A 56 -61.47 76.74 -63.72
C GLU A 56 -61.47 76.09 -65.10
N GLU A 57 -62.33 76.53 -66.03
CA GLU A 57 -62.41 75.96 -67.39
C GLU A 57 -61.05 76.06 -68.13
N PHE A 58 -60.35 77.19 -67.95
CA PHE A 58 -59.03 77.38 -68.52
C PHE A 58 -57.99 76.50 -67.82
N VAL A 59 -57.96 76.52 -66.49
CA VAL A 59 -57.01 75.73 -65.68
C VAL A 59 -57.15 74.23 -65.96
N ASP A 60 -58.37 73.69 -65.98
CA ASP A 60 -58.62 72.27 -66.22
C ASP A 60 -58.19 71.82 -67.62
N SER A 61 -58.31 72.70 -68.62
CA SER A 61 -57.89 72.39 -69.99
C SER A 61 -56.36 72.25 -70.15
N ILE A 62 -55.56 72.88 -69.28
CA ILE A 62 -54.10 72.94 -69.41
C ILE A 62 -53.34 72.21 -68.29
N ARG A 63 -53.93 72.02 -67.11
CA ARG A 63 -53.24 71.47 -65.92
C ARG A 63 -52.73 70.05 -66.10
N GLY A 64 -53.38 69.24 -66.94
CA GLY A 64 -52.98 67.87 -67.25
C GLY A 64 -51.97 67.73 -68.40
N ARG A 65 -51.57 68.84 -69.04
CA ARG A 65 -50.72 68.83 -70.24
C ARG A 65 -49.26 69.09 -69.89
N ARG A 66 -48.34 68.44 -70.60
CA ARG A 66 -46.88 68.49 -70.34
C ARG A 66 -46.21 69.70 -70.95
N TRP A 67 -46.26 70.84 -70.27
CA TRP A 67 -45.67 72.09 -70.75
C TRP A 67 -44.81 72.82 -69.72
N LEU A 68 -44.79 72.37 -68.47
CA LEU A 68 -44.02 73.01 -67.40
C LEU A 68 -42.64 72.35 -67.31
N LYS A 69 -41.57 73.12 -67.45
CA LYS A 69 -40.19 72.61 -67.40
C LYS A 69 -39.83 72.23 -65.96
N THR A 70 -39.36 71.00 -65.79
CA THR A 70 -38.92 70.48 -64.50
C THR A 70 -37.55 69.80 -64.60
N SER A 71 -36.97 69.45 -63.46
CA SER A 71 -35.77 68.61 -63.34
C SER A 71 -35.90 67.25 -64.04
N CYS A 72 -37.12 66.79 -64.34
CA CYS A 72 -37.40 65.55 -65.05
C CYS A 72 -37.96 65.78 -66.47
N GLY A 73 -37.62 66.91 -67.09
CA GLY A 73 -38.12 67.32 -68.40
C GLY A 73 -39.47 68.06 -68.31
N ASP A 74 -40.18 68.16 -69.44
CA ASP A 74 -41.46 68.85 -69.49
C ASP A 74 -42.57 67.98 -68.88
N LYS A 75 -43.19 68.46 -67.81
CA LYS A 75 -44.19 67.74 -67.01
C LYS A 75 -45.50 68.52 -66.96
N ALA A 76 -46.57 67.80 -66.60
CA ALA A 76 -47.83 68.45 -66.34
C ALA A 76 -47.75 69.25 -65.03
N PRO A 77 -48.39 70.44 -64.93
CA PRO A 77 -48.47 71.17 -63.68
C PRO A 77 -48.92 70.30 -62.49
N VAL A 78 -49.90 69.41 -62.69
CA VAL A 78 -50.39 68.45 -61.67
C VAL A 78 -49.36 67.41 -61.21
N GLU A 79 -48.32 67.16 -62.02
CA GLU A 79 -47.23 66.25 -61.68
C GLU A 79 -46.02 66.99 -61.10
N SER A 80 -46.00 68.33 -61.13
CA SER A 80 -44.81 69.14 -60.85
C SER A 80 -44.80 69.66 -59.41
N VAL A 81 -43.60 69.89 -58.88
CA VAL A 81 -43.41 70.36 -57.50
C VAL A 81 -42.63 71.66 -57.49
N LEU A 82 -43.07 72.63 -56.68
CA LEU A 82 -42.29 73.82 -56.43
C LEU A 82 -41.25 73.55 -55.35
N PHE A 83 -39.97 73.55 -55.72
CA PHE A 83 -38.89 73.29 -54.76
C PHE A 83 -38.82 74.36 -53.66
N LYS A 84 -38.85 73.90 -52.41
CA LYS A 84 -38.56 74.66 -51.18
C LYS A 84 -37.55 73.89 -50.35
N LYS A 85 -36.89 74.54 -49.39
CA LYS A 85 -35.86 73.92 -48.54
C LYS A 85 -36.33 72.63 -47.83
N GLU A 86 -37.60 72.55 -47.46
CA GLU A 86 -38.21 71.35 -46.86
C GLU A 86 -38.16 70.10 -47.75
N TRP A 87 -38.05 70.28 -49.07
CA TRP A 87 -37.90 69.18 -50.04
C TRP A 87 -36.46 68.68 -50.20
N GLU A 88 -35.49 69.30 -49.53
CA GLU A 88 -34.08 68.92 -49.63
C GLU A 88 -33.84 67.43 -49.30
N PRO A 89 -34.36 66.86 -48.19
CA PRO A 89 -34.20 65.43 -47.93
C PRO A 89 -34.90 64.55 -48.98
N ALA A 90 -36.10 64.95 -49.44
CA ALA A 90 -36.86 64.24 -50.47
C ALA A 90 -36.12 64.20 -51.83
N SER A 91 -35.44 65.29 -52.20
CA SER A 91 -34.64 65.38 -53.43
C SER A 91 -33.43 64.43 -53.45
N LYS A 92 -32.95 64.02 -52.26
CA LYS A 92 -31.86 63.05 -52.15
C LYS A 92 -32.32 61.64 -52.44
N ILE A 93 -33.56 61.28 -52.09
CA ILE A 93 -34.12 59.93 -52.20
C ILE A 93 -35.02 59.71 -53.42
N SER A 94 -35.56 60.77 -54.00
CA SER A 94 -36.54 60.69 -55.10
C SER A 94 -36.25 61.69 -56.21
N ASP A 95 -36.45 61.26 -57.46
CA ASP A 95 -36.36 62.07 -58.67
C ASP A 95 -37.68 62.82 -58.90
N ILE A 96 -38.04 63.66 -57.91
CA ILE A 96 -39.26 64.45 -57.95
C ILE A 96 -39.12 65.53 -59.04
N PRO A 97 -40.13 65.72 -59.90
CA PRO A 97 -40.12 66.73 -60.98
C PRO A 97 -40.27 68.15 -60.40
N PHE A 98 -39.20 68.69 -59.83
CA PHE A 98 -39.14 70.06 -59.35
C PHE A 98 -39.15 71.04 -60.52
N ILE A 99 -39.95 72.11 -60.44
CA ILE A 99 -39.93 73.20 -61.42
C ILE A 99 -38.50 73.72 -61.57
N ASP A 100 -38.04 73.83 -62.82
CA ASP A 100 -36.68 74.24 -63.16
C ASP A 100 -36.49 75.74 -62.88
N GLN A 101 -36.05 76.06 -61.67
CA GLN A 101 -35.81 77.44 -61.24
C GLN A 101 -34.61 78.07 -61.96
N ASP A 102 -33.68 77.28 -62.51
CA ASP A 102 -32.56 77.80 -63.30
C ASP A 102 -33.06 78.29 -64.66
N TYR A 103 -34.02 77.58 -65.26
CA TYR A 103 -34.67 77.97 -66.49
C TYR A 103 -35.65 79.15 -66.30
N TYR A 104 -36.52 79.09 -65.30
CA TYR A 104 -37.55 80.12 -65.09
C TYR A 104 -37.09 81.34 -64.28
N GLY A 105 -36.02 81.23 -63.50
CA GLY A 105 -35.56 82.24 -62.57
C GLY A 105 -36.44 82.36 -61.32
N LYS A 106 -35.98 83.13 -60.32
CA LYS A 106 -36.73 83.39 -59.06
C LYS A 106 -38.09 84.06 -59.28
N GLU A 107 -38.32 84.60 -60.47
CA GLU A 107 -39.59 85.22 -60.90
C GLU A 107 -40.78 84.27 -60.75
N ILE A 108 -40.60 82.97 -61.02
CA ILE A 108 -41.69 81.97 -60.95
C ILE A 108 -42.24 81.79 -59.53
N LEU A 109 -41.44 82.09 -58.51
CA LEU A 109 -41.85 82.04 -57.10
C LEU A 109 -42.91 83.10 -56.77
N HIS A 110 -43.03 84.17 -57.57
CA HIS A 110 -44.10 85.15 -57.36
C HIS A 110 -45.47 84.59 -57.75
N PHE A 111 -45.55 83.46 -58.46
CA PHE A 111 -46.80 82.88 -58.99
C PHE A 111 -47.30 81.66 -58.22
N VAL A 112 -46.91 81.50 -56.95
CA VAL A 112 -47.31 80.36 -56.10
C VAL A 112 -48.83 80.07 -56.13
N PRO A 113 -49.74 81.04 -55.93
CA PRO A 113 -51.17 80.71 -55.91
C PRO A 113 -51.72 80.40 -57.32
N GLU A 114 -51.10 80.88 -58.40
CA GLU A 114 -51.45 80.47 -59.77
C GLU A 114 -50.94 79.05 -60.09
N LEU A 115 -49.73 78.71 -59.66
CA LEU A 115 -49.16 77.37 -59.79
C LEU A 115 -49.98 76.36 -58.98
N GLN A 116 -50.41 76.72 -57.78
CA GLN A 116 -51.27 75.89 -56.94
C GLN A 116 -52.65 75.65 -57.58
N LEU A 117 -53.25 76.66 -58.23
CA LEU A 117 -54.48 76.50 -59.01
C LEU A 117 -54.31 75.49 -60.16
N LEU A 118 -53.13 75.49 -60.81
CA LEU A 118 -52.78 74.50 -61.83
C LEU A 118 -52.50 73.11 -61.27
N GLY A 119 -52.51 72.93 -59.95
CA GLY A 119 -52.26 71.64 -59.29
C GLY A 119 -50.78 71.35 -59.05
N VAL A 120 -49.88 72.33 -59.20
CA VAL A 120 -48.49 72.20 -58.75
C VAL A 120 -48.49 72.01 -57.23
N VAL A 121 -47.73 71.03 -56.77
CA VAL A 121 -47.54 70.80 -55.33
C VAL A 121 -46.61 71.88 -54.78
N VAL A 122 -47.15 72.78 -53.97
CA VAL A 122 -46.43 73.93 -53.39
C VAL A 122 -46.13 73.77 -51.89
N ASP A 123 -46.78 72.81 -51.23
CA ASP A 123 -46.60 72.48 -49.82
C ASP A 123 -46.12 71.04 -49.67
N PHE A 124 -45.28 70.78 -48.66
CA PHE A 124 -44.76 69.45 -48.38
C PHE A 124 -45.82 68.55 -47.73
N SER A 125 -46.80 69.13 -47.02
CA SER A 125 -47.83 68.36 -46.31
C SER A 125 -48.58 67.40 -47.25
N GLY A 126 -48.73 66.14 -46.83
CA GLY A 126 -49.40 65.10 -47.61
C GLY A 126 -48.62 64.54 -48.82
N SER A 127 -47.35 64.95 -49.02
CA SER A 127 -46.59 64.58 -50.23
C SER A 127 -45.84 63.24 -50.19
N HIS A 128 -45.98 62.46 -49.12
CA HIS A 128 -45.23 61.20 -48.93
C HIS A 128 -45.45 60.19 -50.06
N GLN A 129 -46.68 60.07 -50.58
CA GLN A 129 -46.98 59.19 -51.72
C GLN A 129 -46.22 59.61 -52.99
N LEU A 130 -46.05 60.92 -53.20
CA LEU A 130 -45.29 61.46 -54.33
C LEU A 130 -43.82 61.06 -54.24
N ILE A 131 -43.23 61.14 -53.04
CA ILE A 131 -41.85 60.74 -52.78
C ILE A 131 -41.65 59.26 -53.17
N VAL A 132 -42.54 58.36 -52.74
CA VAL A 132 -42.46 56.92 -53.06
C VAL A 132 -42.66 56.64 -54.56
N ASN A 133 -43.56 57.38 -55.22
CA ASN A 133 -43.81 57.23 -56.66
C ASN A 133 -42.57 57.57 -57.49
N TYR A 134 -41.79 58.57 -57.07
CA TYR A 134 -40.57 59.02 -57.75
C TYR A 134 -39.27 58.54 -57.09
N LEU A 135 -39.31 57.49 -56.25
CA LEU A 135 -38.13 56.96 -55.56
C LEU A 135 -37.01 56.59 -56.54
N LYS A 136 -35.78 57.00 -56.21
CA LYS A 136 -34.57 56.68 -57.00
C LYS A 136 -34.29 55.19 -57.04
N LEU A 137 -33.49 54.79 -58.02
CA LEU A 137 -32.98 53.42 -58.11
C LEU A 137 -32.15 53.04 -56.86
N PRO A 138 -32.25 51.79 -56.36
CA PRO A 138 -31.56 51.36 -55.14
C PRO A 138 -30.04 51.58 -55.16
N SER A 139 -29.40 51.47 -56.33
CA SER A 139 -27.96 51.72 -56.49
C SER A 139 -27.53 53.15 -56.16
N LEU A 140 -28.45 54.11 -56.28
CA LEU A 140 -28.23 55.52 -55.97
C LEU A 140 -28.59 55.88 -54.52
N LEU A 141 -29.23 54.97 -53.79
CA LEU A 141 -29.59 55.12 -52.39
C LEU A 141 -28.46 54.61 -51.47
N THR A 142 -27.21 54.88 -51.82
CA THR A 142 -26.06 54.54 -50.98
C THR A 142 -25.64 55.75 -50.15
N SER A 143 -25.25 55.54 -48.89
CA SER A 143 -24.75 56.60 -48.00
C SER A 143 -25.68 57.82 -47.83
N LEU A 144 -26.92 57.57 -47.42
CA LEU A 144 -27.92 58.63 -47.19
C LEU A 144 -27.57 59.50 -45.97
N THR A 145 -28.04 60.76 -46.00
CA THR A 145 -28.02 61.65 -44.84
C THR A 145 -29.05 61.18 -43.80
N SER A 146 -28.92 61.62 -42.55
CA SER A 146 -29.83 61.24 -41.48
C SER A 146 -31.27 61.70 -41.78
N GLU A 147 -31.46 62.92 -42.27
CA GLU A 147 -32.77 63.49 -42.60
C GLU A 147 -33.43 62.75 -43.77
N ALA A 148 -32.65 62.39 -44.79
CA ALA A 148 -33.13 61.64 -45.95
C ALA A 148 -33.59 60.23 -45.55
N PHE A 149 -32.82 59.55 -44.69
CA PHE A 149 -33.19 58.23 -44.20
C PHE A 149 -34.41 58.26 -43.28
N LEU A 150 -34.46 59.20 -42.33
CA LEU A 150 -35.62 59.39 -41.47
C LEU A 150 -36.89 59.72 -42.26
N LEU A 151 -36.78 60.51 -43.33
CA LEU A 151 -37.92 60.79 -44.20
C LEU A 151 -38.44 59.54 -44.91
N MET A 152 -37.58 58.60 -45.30
CA MET A 152 -38.03 57.33 -45.87
C MET A 152 -38.77 56.47 -44.84
N LEU A 153 -38.29 56.43 -43.59
CA LEU A 153 -39.02 55.74 -42.51
C LEU A 153 -40.35 56.42 -42.20
N GLU A 154 -40.40 57.75 -42.24
CA GLU A 154 -41.63 58.53 -42.09
C GLU A 154 -42.63 58.23 -43.23
N CYS A 155 -42.15 58.07 -44.47
CA CYS A 155 -42.97 57.59 -45.58
C CYS A 155 -43.49 56.16 -45.36
N MET A 156 -42.67 55.26 -44.78
CA MET A 156 -43.14 53.92 -44.41
C MET A 156 -44.25 53.99 -43.37
N HIS A 157 -44.02 54.76 -42.30
CA HIS A 157 -44.95 54.90 -41.20
C HIS A 157 -46.31 55.43 -41.67
N LEU A 158 -46.32 56.51 -42.45
CA LEU A 158 -47.56 57.19 -42.87
C LEU A 158 -48.32 56.44 -43.96
N LEU A 159 -47.64 55.69 -44.82
CA LEU A 159 -48.26 55.00 -45.97
C LEU A 159 -48.51 53.51 -45.73
N GLY A 160 -48.22 52.99 -44.53
CA GLY A 160 -48.36 51.56 -44.23
C GLY A 160 -47.35 50.70 -44.99
N SER A 161 -46.11 51.16 -45.06
CA SER A 161 -44.94 50.39 -45.53
C SER A 161 -45.02 49.90 -46.98
N PRO A 162 -44.98 50.82 -47.96
CA PRO A 162 -45.13 50.47 -49.37
C PRO A 162 -44.01 49.53 -49.84
N ASP A 163 -44.38 48.42 -50.48
CA ASP A 163 -43.45 47.38 -50.98
C ASP A 163 -42.31 47.96 -51.81
N LYS A 164 -42.60 48.99 -52.59
CA LYS A 164 -41.62 49.68 -53.44
C LYS A 164 -40.47 50.30 -52.62
N LEU A 165 -40.77 50.86 -51.45
CA LEU A 165 -39.75 51.49 -50.62
C LEU A 165 -39.02 50.44 -49.76
N VAL A 166 -39.73 49.43 -49.24
CA VAL A 166 -39.12 48.31 -48.52
C VAL A 166 -38.15 47.54 -49.43
N SER A 167 -38.55 47.25 -50.68
CA SER A 167 -37.69 46.56 -51.66
C SER A 167 -36.51 47.43 -52.12
N ALA A 168 -36.70 48.75 -52.25
CA ALA A 168 -35.61 49.65 -52.61
C ALA A 168 -34.55 49.76 -51.50
N LEU A 169 -34.95 49.66 -50.24
CA LEU A 169 -34.02 49.64 -49.11
C LEU A 169 -33.37 48.27 -48.93
N LYS A 170 -34.13 47.18 -49.06
CA LYS A 170 -33.59 45.81 -48.97
C LYS A 170 -32.44 45.60 -49.97
N GLY A 171 -31.26 45.29 -49.43
CA GLY A 171 -30.04 45.02 -50.21
C GLY A 171 -29.11 46.22 -50.43
N THR A 172 -29.49 47.44 -50.05
CA THR A 172 -28.60 48.62 -50.13
C THR A 172 -27.75 48.78 -48.87
N LYS A 173 -26.53 49.34 -49.01
CA LYS A 173 -25.64 49.70 -47.90
C LYS A 173 -25.85 51.16 -47.49
N CYS A 174 -27.05 51.50 -47.04
CA CYS A 174 -27.45 52.88 -46.75
C CYS A 174 -27.48 53.22 -45.26
N LEU A 175 -27.38 52.23 -44.37
CA LEU A 175 -27.42 52.44 -42.92
C LEU A 175 -26.05 52.82 -42.36
N LYS A 176 -25.97 53.98 -41.73
CA LYS A 176 -24.80 54.45 -41.00
C LYS A 176 -24.70 53.71 -39.66
N THR A 177 -23.58 53.03 -39.48
CA THR A 177 -23.24 52.31 -38.24
C THR A 177 -21.92 52.81 -37.67
N ASN A 178 -21.63 52.40 -36.44
CA ASN A 178 -20.33 52.60 -35.79
C ASN A 178 -19.12 52.07 -36.60
N VAL A 179 -19.34 51.15 -37.55
CA VAL A 179 -18.31 50.56 -38.42
C VAL A 179 -18.51 50.92 -39.90
N GLY A 180 -19.12 52.08 -40.17
CA GLY A 180 -19.35 52.60 -41.52
C GLY A 180 -20.75 52.28 -42.06
N TYR A 181 -20.93 52.39 -43.37
CA TYR A 181 -22.22 52.09 -44.00
C TYR A 181 -22.40 50.59 -44.24
N LYS A 182 -23.50 50.03 -43.75
CA LYS A 182 -23.80 48.58 -43.77
C LYS A 182 -25.18 48.30 -44.34
N SER A 183 -25.40 47.04 -44.69
CA SER A 183 -26.71 46.57 -45.14
C SER A 183 -27.65 46.37 -43.94
N HIS A 184 -28.94 46.39 -44.22
CA HIS A 184 -30.02 46.23 -43.24
C HIS A 184 -29.90 44.94 -42.44
N SER A 185 -29.74 43.81 -43.12
CA SER A 185 -29.62 42.48 -42.53
C SER A 185 -28.38 42.27 -41.66
N GLU A 186 -27.38 43.15 -41.81
CA GLU A 186 -26.18 43.12 -40.98
C GLU A 186 -26.28 44.04 -39.78
N THR A 187 -27.18 45.05 -39.80
CA THR A 187 -27.20 46.15 -38.84
C THR A 187 -28.07 45.84 -37.63
N PHE A 188 -27.59 46.22 -36.45
CA PHE A 188 -28.31 46.05 -35.19
C PHE A 188 -28.92 47.36 -34.70
N TYR A 189 -30.17 47.25 -34.25
CA TYR A 189 -30.83 48.27 -33.46
C TYR A 189 -30.35 48.22 -32.00
N TYR A 190 -30.13 49.39 -31.40
CA TYR A 190 -29.76 49.48 -29.99
C TYR A 190 -31.00 49.54 -29.10
N HIS A 191 -31.41 48.41 -28.53
CA HIS A 191 -32.46 48.37 -27.53
C HIS A 191 -31.89 48.58 -26.12
N TYR A 192 -32.56 49.37 -25.28
CA TYR A 192 -32.04 49.73 -23.95
C TYR A 192 -31.91 48.53 -22.99
N GLU A 193 -32.74 47.49 -23.16
CA GLU A 193 -32.72 46.28 -22.33
C GLU A 193 -31.56 45.34 -22.68
N TRP A 194 -31.45 44.95 -23.95
CA TRP A 194 -30.54 43.89 -24.39
C TRP A 194 -29.38 44.37 -25.28
N GLY A 195 -29.34 45.65 -25.67
CA GLY A 195 -28.28 46.24 -26.48
C GLY A 195 -26.89 46.22 -25.83
N CYS A 196 -26.80 45.91 -24.53
CA CYS A 196 -25.51 45.65 -23.87
C CYS A 196 -24.76 44.47 -24.52
N LEU A 197 -25.47 43.51 -25.11
CA LEU A 197 -24.88 42.31 -25.72
C LEU A 197 -24.03 42.68 -26.93
N LEU A 198 -24.45 43.72 -27.65
CA LEU A 198 -23.79 44.23 -28.86
C LEU A 198 -22.52 45.02 -28.55
N HIS A 199 -22.34 45.44 -27.29
CA HIS A 199 -21.15 46.16 -26.84
C HIS A 199 -20.04 45.23 -26.32
N VAL A 200 -20.31 43.93 -26.22
CA VAL A 200 -19.32 42.94 -25.75
C VAL A 200 -18.13 42.86 -26.70
N PHE A 201 -18.38 42.87 -28.01
CA PHE A 201 -17.35 42.80 -29.04
C PHE A 201 -17.32 44.06 -29.88
N ASN A 202 -16.11 44.57 -30.12
CA ASN A 202 -15.90 45.62 -31.12
C ASN A 202 -16.11 45.03 -32.52
N GLY A 203 -16.79 45.78 -33.38
CA GLY A 203 -16.99 45.40 -34.78
C GLY A 203 -18.42 44.99 -35.15
N LEU A 204 -19.32 44.81 -34.18
CA LEU A 204 -20.74 44.63 -34.50
C LEU A 204 -21.32 45.95 -35.04
N PRO A 205 -21.96 45.94 -36.22
CA PRO A 205 -22.52 47.12 -36.86
C PRO A 205 -23.78 47.62 -36.17
N LEU A 206 -23.56 48.42 -35.12
CA LEU A 206 -24.60 49.09 -34.36
C LEU A 206 -25.00 50.38 -35.07
N MET A 207 -26.30 50.61 -35.21
CA MET A 207 -26.84 51.86 -35.75
C MET A 207 -26.28 53.08 -35.02
N ASP A 208 -25.80 54.07 -35.78
CA ASP A 208 -25.12 55.24 -35.23
C ASP A 208 -26.13 56.24 -34.64
N LYS A 209 -26.31 56.18 -33.32
CA LYS A 209 -27.20 57.08 -32.58
C LYS A 209 -26.80 58.56 -32.74
N ASN A 210 -25.51 58.87 -32.86
CA ASN A 210 -25.07 60.25 -33.00
C ASN A 210 -25.39 60.80 -34.38
N PHE A 211 -25.40 59.93 -35.39
CA PHE A 211 -25.79 60.29 -36.75
C PHE A 211 -27.30 60.48 -36.91
N TYR A 212 -28.12 59.54 -36.42
CA TYR A 212 -29.57 59.57 -36.62
C TYR A 212 -30.36 60.34 -35.54
N GLY A 213 -29.76 60.60 -34.39
CA GLY A 213 -30.44 61.22 -33.25
C GLY A 213 -31.48 60.29 -32.60
N ILE A 214 -32.34 60.86 -31.76
CA ILE A 214 -33.34 60.09 -31.00
C ILE A 214 -34.55 59.70 -31.86
N ARG A 215 -34.84 60.45 -32.94
CA ARG A 215 -35.99 60.18 -33.84
C ARG A 215 -36.00 58.78 -34.43
N ILE A 216 -34.83 58.16 -34.63
CA ILE A 216 -34.72 56.83 -35.23
C ILE A 216 -35.42 55.73 -34.41
N TYR A 217 -35.50 55.92 -33.09
CA TYR A 217 -36.15 54.98 -32.17
C TYR A 217 -37.68 55.03 -32.24
N CYS A 218 -38.26 56.01 -32.96
CA CYS A 218 -39.70 56.06 -33.21
C CYS A 218 -40.14 55.12 -34.34
N PHE A 219 -39.20 54.50 -35.06
CA PHE A 219 -39.46 53.74 -36.28
C PHE A 219 -39.05 52.26 -36.17
N GLU A 220 -39.23 51.66 -35.00
CA GLU A 220 -38.78 50.28 -34.74
C GLU A 220 -39.43 49.26 -35.68
N ASP A 221 -40.74 49.39 -35.93
CA ASP A 221 -41.49 48.51 -36.83
C ASP A 221 -41.02 48.63 -38.28
N GLU A 222 -40.75 49.85 -38.74
CA GLU A 222 -40.24 50.13 -40.08
C GLU A 222 -38.82 49.59 -40.26
N LEU A 223 -37.96 49.77 -39.25
CA LEU A 223 -36.61 49.22 -39.22
C LEU A 223 -36.64 47.68 -39.27
N LYS A 224 -37.58 47.04 -38.59
CA LYS A 224 -37.80 45.59 -38.66
C LYS A 224 -38.15 45.14 -40.07
N GLN A 225 -39.08 45.84 -40.74
CA GLN A 225 -39.58 45.46 -42.06
C GLN A 225 -38.50 45.55 -43.17
N ILE A 226 -37.58 46.52 -43.06
CA ILE A 226 -36.43 46.62 -43.99
C ILE A 226 -35.30 45.63 -43.66
N GLY A 227 -35.41 44.90 -42.54
CA GLY A 227 -34.52 43.80 -42.18
C GLY A 227 -33.42 44.17 -41.18
N VAL A 228 -33.53 45.28 -40.45
CA VAL A 228 -32.63 45.58 -39.32
C VAL A 228 -32.91 44.61 -38.18
N ILE A 229 -31.86 44.15 -37.52
CA ILE A 229 -31.97 43.23 -36.38
C ILE A 229 -32.45 44.02 -35.16
N VAL A 230 -33.77 43.98 -34.93
CA VAL A 230 -34.46 44.61 -33.78
C VAL A 230 -34.86 43.61 -32.70
N GLU A 231 -34.92 42.32 -33.00
CA GLU A 231 -35.34 41.30 -32.03
C GLU A 231 -34.16 40.71 -31.28
N PHE A 232 -34.33 40.52 -29.97
CA PHE A 232 -33.29 39.94 -29.10
C PHE A 232 -32.83 38.56 -29.56
N GLU A 233 -33.75 37.69 -29.98
CA GLU A 233 -33.44 36.32 -30.39
C GLU A 233 -32.47 36.29 -31.57
N GLU A 234 -32.74 37.07 -32.61
CA GLU A 234 -31.87 37.18 -33.79
C GLU A 234 -30.54 37.85 -33.43
N ALA A 235 -30.59 38.90 -32.59
CA ALA A 235 -29.37 39.54 -32.09
C ALA A 235 -28.47 38.55 -31.32
N ALA A 236 -29.06 37.72 -30.47
CA ALA A 236 -28.36 36.71 -29.69
C ALA A 236 -27.76 35.60 -30.58
N LYS A 237 -28.47 35.18 -31.63
CA LYS A 237 -27.97 34.20 -32.62
C LYS A 237 -26.73 34.74 -33.35
N VAL A 238 -26.75 36.00 -33.78
CA VAL A 238 -25.57 36.60 -34.44
C VAL A 238 -24.44 36.81 -33.43
N PHE A 239 -24.74 37.27 -32.22
CA PHE A 239 -23.77 37.36 -31.12
C PHE A 239 -23.05 36.01 -30.90
N ALA A 240 -23.78 34.90 -30.85
CA ALA A 240 -23.18 33.58 -30.67
C ALA A 240 -22.20 33.19 -31.79
N ARG A 241 -22.46 33.58 -33.04
CA ARG A 241 -21.51 33.38 -34.16
C ARG A 241 -20.22 34.15 -33.94
N TYR A 242 -20.32 35.41 -33.53
CA TYR A 242 -19.15 36.24 -33.19
C TYR A 242 -18.43 35.68 -31.98
N PHE A 243 -19.15 35.33 -30.92
CA PHE A 243 -18.60 34.73 -29.71
C PHE A 243 -17.77 33.48 -30.01
N ARG A 244 -18.29 32.55 -30.83
CA ARG A 244 -17.55 31.38 -31.30
C ARG A 244 -16.30 31.74 -32.11
N ALA A 245 -16.40 32.71 -33.01
CA ALA A 245 -15.27 33.17 -33.81
C ALA A 245 -14.16 33.81 -32.96
N TYR A 246 -14.52 34.53 -31.89
CA TYR A 246 -13.56 35.10 -30.95
C TYR A 246 -12.98 34.04 -30.00
N ALA A 247 -13.81 33.12 -29.49
CA ALA A 247 -13.39 32.03 -28.61
C ALA A 247 -12.39 31.10 -29.32
N SER A 248 -12.69 30.67 -30.54
CA SER A 248 -11.80 29.82 -31.36
C SER A 248 -10.44 30.45 -31.67
N LYS A 249 -10.36 31.79 -31.71
CA LYS A 249 -9.11 32.54 -31.91
C LYS A 249 -8.41 32.91 -30.60
N GLY A 250 -8.95 32.55 -29.44
CA GLY A 250 -8.44 32.98 -28.13
C GLY A 250 -8.42 34.51 -27.96
N SER A 251 -9.29 35.23 -28.67
CA SER A 251 -9.28 36.70 -28.75
C SER A 251 -10.28 37.37 -27.79
N ILE A 252 -10.93 36.60 -26.91
CA ILE A 252 -11.83 37.13 -25.89
C ILE A 252 -10.98 37.71 -24.76
N THR A 253 -10.95 39.04 -24.68
CA THR A 253 -10.20 39.81 -23.68
C THR A 253 -10.91 39.85 -22.33
N LYS A 254 -10.21 40.31 -21.29
CA LYS A 254 -10.81 40.50 -19.95
C LYS A 254 -11.96 41.52 -20.00
N GLU A 255 -11.83 42.55 -20.82
CA GLU A 255 -12.88 43.56 -21.03
C GLU A 255 -14.12 42.93 -21.67
N ASN A 256 -13.94 42.07 -22.68
CA ASN A 256 -15.07 41.36 -23.30
C ASN A 256 -15.78 40.46 -22.28
N VAL A 257 -15.03 39.73 -21.44
CA VAL A 257 -15.61 38.89 -20.37
C VAL A 257 -16.39 39.73 -19.37
N ALA A 258 -15.81 40.83 -18.88
CA ALA A 258 -16.48 41.72 -17.92
C ALA A 258 -17.76 42.34 -18.52
N SER A 259 -17.70 42.84 -19.75
CA SER A 259 -18.86 43.37 -20.47
C SER A 259 -19.94 42.30 -20.68
N PHE A 260 -19.54 41.08 -21.05
CA PHE A 260 -20.46 39.96 -21.24
C PHE A 260 -21.15 39.55 -19.94
N LEU A 261 -20.40 39.35 -18.85
CA LEU A 261 -20.97 38.96 -17.56
C LEU A 261 -21.88 40.05 -16.98
N SER A 262 -21.49 41.32 -17.11
CA SER A 262 -22.33 42.47 -16.75
C SER A 262 -23.63 42.51 -17.56
N CYS A 263 -23.55 42.29 -18.87
CA CYS A 263 -24.74 42.21 -19.71
C CYS A 263 -25.62 41.00 -19.37
N TYR A 264 -25.02 39.83 -19.12
CA TYR A 264 -25.74 38.62 -18.73
C TYR A 264 -26.51 38.82 -17.42
N ARG A 265 -25.90 39.48 -16.43
CA ARG A 265 -26.57 39.89 -15.19
C ARG A 265 -27.77 40.78 -15.46
N LYS A 266 -27.58 41.82 -16.28
CA LYS A 266 -28.66 42.75 -16.66
C LYS A 266 -29.83 42.03 -17.32
N LEU A 267 -29.54 41.13 -18.26
CA LEU A 267 -30.55 40.35 -18.99
C LEU A 267 -31.32 39.37 -18.10
N LYS A 268 -30.70 38.82 -17.05
CA LYS A 268 -31.36 37.89 -16.11
C LYS A 268 -32.59 38.51 -15.42
N GLY A 269 -32.63 39.84 -15.28
CA GLY A 269 -33.78 40.58 -14.72
C GLY A 269 -34.86 40.98 -15.74
N THR A 270 -34.73 40.57 -17.00
CA THR A 270 -35.61 40.96 -18.11
C THR A 270 -36.36 39.75 -18.69
N PRO A 271 -37.42 39.92 -19.49
CA PRO A 271 -38.07 38.80 -20.18
C PRO A 271 -37.18 38.12 -21.24
N HIS A 272 -36.07 38.74 -21.63
CA HIS A 272 -35.17 38.26 -22.69
C HIS A 272 -34.34 37.06 -22.22
N LYS A 273 -34.71 35.87 -22.67
CA LYS A 273 -33.99 34.62 -22.37
C LYS A 273 -33.15 34.20 -23.57
N PHE A 274 -31.86 33.95 -23.34
CA PHE A 274 -30.98 33.44 -24.40
C PHE A 274 -31.57 32.17 -25.06
N PRO A 275 -31.58 32.09 -26.40
CA PRO A 275 -31.96 30.88 -27.13
C PRO A 275 -31.10 29.68 -26.74
N THR A 276 -31.62 28.47 -26.92
CA THR A 276 -30.96 27.23 -26.49
C THR A 276 -29.59 27.05 -27.15
N GLU A 277 -29.47 27.38 -28.44
CA GLU A 277 -28.22 27.30 -29.19
C GLU A 277 -27.17 28.28 -28.65
N VAL A 278 -27.61 29.47 -28.20
CA VAL A 278 -26.73 30.50 -27.64
C VAL A 278 -26.28 30.09 -26.24
N LYS A 279 -27.17 29.56 -25.41
CA LYS A 279 -26.80 28.98 -24.10
C LYS A 279 -25.79 27.86 -24.27
N LYS A 280 -26.01 26.96 -25.22
CA LYS A 280 -25.08 25.88 -25.55
C LYS A 280 -23.71 26.44 -25.95
N CYS A 281 -23.68 27.44 -26.85
CA CYS A 281 -22.46 28.14 -27.24
C CYS A 281 -21.71 28.73 -26.04
N ILE A 282 -22.38 29.46 -25.15
CA ILE A 282 -21.75 30.06 -23.97
C ILE A 282 -21.17 28.98 -23.04
N ARG A 283 -21.85 27.84 -22.90
CA ARG A 283 -21.46 26.76 -21.99
C ARG A 283 -20.34 25.87 -22.53
N GLU A 284 -20.25 25.68 -23.84
CA GLU A 284 -19.35 24.69 -24.45
C GLU A 284 -18.09 25.31 -25.06
N GLU A 285 -18.16 26.56 -25.53
CA GLU A 285 -17.00 27.23 -26.12
C GLU A 285 -15.92 27.50 -25.06
N LYS A 286 -14.65 27.42 -25.46
CA LYS A 286 -13.51 27.63 -24.57
C LYS A 286 -13.11 29.10 -24.51
N TRP A 287 -13.73 29.87 -23.63
CA TRP A 287 -13.55 31.32 -23.57
C TRP A 287 -13.09 31.86 -22.22
N LEU A 288 -13.10 31.05 -21.16
CA LEU A 288 -12.57 31.44 -19.85
C LEU A 288 -11.13 30.97 -19.73
N ARG A 289 -10.23 31.91 -19.41
CA ARG A 289 -8.83 31.62 -19.13
C ARG A 289 -8.68 31.06 -17.73
N THR A 290 -7.86 30.03 -17.59
CA THR A 290 -7.53 29.44 -16.29
C THR A 290 -6.09 29.80 -15.85
N ARG A 291 -5.81 29.69 -14.56
CA ARG A 291 -4.47 29.83 -13.97
C ARG A 291 -3.47 28.79 -14.52
N LEU A 292 -3.94 27.72 -15.17
CA LEU A 292 -3.08 26.76 -15.88
C LEU A 292 -2.59 27.29 -17.24
N GLY A 293 -3.06 28.47 -17.66
CA GLY A 293 -2.64 29.16 -18.88
C GLY A 293 -3.44 28.79 -20.13
N ASP A 294 -4.41 27.89 -20.02
CA ASP A 294 -5.31 27.46 -21.10
C ASP A 294 -6.67 28.19 -21.06
N TYR A 295 -7.42 28.10 -22.17
CA TYR A 295 -8.82 28.52 -22.23
C TYR A 295 -9.73 27.30 -22.16
N ARG A 296 -10.76 27.37 -21.32
CA ARG A 296 -11.71 26.29 -21.06
C ARG A 296 -13.15 26.80 -21.12
N SER A 297 -14.06 25.84 -21.28
CA SER A 297 -15.48 26.10 -21.17
C SER A 297 -15.83 26.38 -19.70
N PRO A 298 -16.92 27.11 -19.42
CA PRO A 298 -17.36 27.32 -18.04
C PRO A 298 -17.51 26.03 -17.24
N SER A 299 -18.05 24.95 -17.82
CA SER A 299 -18.22 23.66 -17.13
C SER A 299 -16.90 23.01 -16.68
N ASP A 300 -15.79 23.38 -17.33
CA ASP A 300 -14.45 22.85 -17.05
C ASP A 300 -13.59 23.85 -16.25
N CYS A 301 -14.22 24.88 -15.67
CA CYS A 301 -13.57 25.92 -14.87
C CYS A 301 -14.05 25.89 -13.41
N ILE A 302 -13.16 26.27 -12.50
CA ILE A 302 -13.46 26.45 -11.09
C ILE A 302 -13.25 27.92 -10.72
N LEU A 303 -14.22 28.57 -10.11
CA LEU A 303 -14.00 29.86 -9.48
C LEU A 303 -13.28 29.61 -8.14
N PHE A 304 -12.06 30.12 -8.01
CA PHE A 304 -11.29 29.98 -6.78
C PHE A 304 -12.01 30.64 -5.60
N GLY A 305 -11.87 30.08 -4.40
CA GLY A 305 -12.50 30.61 -3.20
C GLY A 305 -11.87 30.02 -1.94
N PRO A 306 -12.25 30.50 -0.75
CA PRO A 306 -11.60 30.10 0.51
C PRO A 306 -11.57 28.58 0.74
N ASP A 307 -12.64 27.88 0.37
CA ASP A 307 -12.73 26.42 0.51
C ASP A 307 -11.66 25.65 -0.29
N TRP A 308 -11.04 26.27 -1.30
CA TRP A 308 -10.03 25.67 -2.16
C TRP A 308 -8.59 25.90 -1.68
N GLU A 309 -8.37 26.84 -0.77
CA GLU A 309 -7.03 27.24 -0.32
C GLU A 309 -6.22 26.07 0.25
N SER A 310 -6.89 25.21 1.02
CA SER A 310 -6.23 24.07 1.66
C SER A 310 -5.79 23.01 0.65
N ILE A 311 -6.57 22.76 -0.41
CA ILE A 311 -6.29 21.70 -1.39
C ILE A 311 -5.42 22.18 -2.56
N TYR A 312 -5.38 23.49 -2.79
CA TYR A 312 -4.64 24.11 -3.89
C TYR A 312 -3.16 23.67 -3.97
N PRO A 313 -2.37 23.60 -2.87
CA PRO A 313 -0.96 23.21 -2.95
C PRO A 313 -0.70 21.78 -3.43
N ILE A 314 -1.71 20.92 -3.36
CA ILE A 314 -1.62 19.49 -3.72
C ILE A 314 -2.48 19.14 -4.95
N THR A 315 -2.92 20.13 -5.71
CA THR A 315 -3.76 19.92 -6.90
C THR A 315 -3.40 20.87 -8.05
N LEU A 316 -3.68 20.42 -9.27
CA LEU A 316 -3.61 21.19 -10.51
C LEU A 316 -5.02 21.29 -11.08
N LEU A 317 -5.77 22.29 -10.61
CA LEU A 317 -7.16 22.50 -10.98
C LEU A 317 -7.31 23.71 -11.92
N PRO A 318 -8.32 23.68 -12.82
CA PRO A 318 -8.57 24.76 -13.78
C PRO A 318 -9.28 25.95 -13.13
N PHE A 319 -8.61 26.59 -12.17
CA PHE A 319 -9.11 27.81 -11.55
C PHE A 319 -9.17 28.94 -12.58
N ILE A 320 -10.28 29.68 -12.65
CA ILE A 320 -10.39 30.90 -13.46
C ILE A 320 -9.28 31.86 -13.05
N ASP A 321 -8.61 32.47 -14.03
CA ASP A 321 -7.45 33.35 -13.81
C ASP A 321 -7.88 34.73 -13.26
N ASP A 322 -8.17 34.75 -11.97
CA ASP A 322 -8.50 35.92 -11.16
C ASP A 322 -7.28 36.73 -10.70
N SER A 323 -6.10 36.49 -11.29
CA SER A 323 -4.94 37.35 -11.05
C SER A 323 -5.15 38.73 -11.66
N ASP A 324 -4.52 39.77 -11.08
CA ASP A 324 -4.60 41.15 -11.59
C ASP A 324 -4.12 41.28 -13.05
N LYS A 325 -3.30 40.34 -13.51
CA LYS A 325 -2.84 40.27 -14.89
C LYS A 325 -3.99 39.97 -15.87
N TRP A 326 -5.00 39.24 -15.42
CA TRP A 326 -6.12 38.78 -16.25
C TRP A 326 -7.45 39.30 -15.72
N TYR A 327 -8.26 38.48 -15.05
CA TYR A 327 -9.63 38.91 -14.68
C TYR A 327 -9.68 39.73 -13.38
N GLY A 328 -8.67 39.62 -12.51
CA GLY A 328 -8.63 40.26 -11.20
C GLY A 328 -9.75 39.80 -10.26
N GLU A 329 -9.81 40.40 -9.07
CA GLU A 329 -10.84 40.05 -8.06
C GLU A 329 -12.27 40.36 -8.51
N GLU A 330 -12.44 41.24 -9.49
CA GLU A 330 -13.76 41.63 -10.05
C GLU A 330 -14.54 40.42 -10.60
N ILE A 331 -13.86 39.37 -11.04
CA ILE A 331 -14.51 38.15 -11.56
C ILE A 331 -15.38 37.46 -10.49
N HIS A 332 -15.00 37.57 -9.22
CA HIS A 332 -15.74 36.99 -8.09
C HIS A 332 -17.09 37.65 -7.89
N LYS A 333 -17.25 38.91 -8.31
CA LYS A 333 -18.56 39.59 -8.30
C LYS A 333 -19.56 38.85 -9.18
N PHE A 334 -19.13 38.08 -10.17
CA PHE A 334 -19.97 37.36 -11.13
C PHE A 334 -20.20 35.88 -10.82
N ASN A 335 -20.03 35.46 -9.55
CA ASN A 335 -20.22 34.07 -9.10
C ASN A 335 -21.55 33.46 -9.59
N GLY A 336 -22.66 34.18 -9.38
CA GLY A 336 -23.99 33.68 -9.76
C GLY A 336 -24.18 33.48 -11.27
N GLU A 337 -23.57 34.35 -12.08
CA GLU A 337 -23.56 34.25 -13.54
C GLU A 337 -22.72 33.06 -14.00
N LEU A 338 -21.47 32.96 -13.52
CA LEU A 338 -20.55 31.86 -13.84
C LEU A 338 -21.14 30.50 -13.45
N LYS A 339 -21.74 30.39 -12.25
CA LYS A 339 -22.44 29.18 -11.82
C LYS A 339 -23.57 28.79 -12.78
N SER A 340 -24.36 29.77 -13.24
CA SER A 340 -25.46 29.52 -14.19
C SER A 340 -24.99 29.05 -15.57
N MET A 341 -23.74 29.39 -15.94
CA MET A 341 -23.06 28.94 -17.15
C MET A 341 -22.36 27.59 -16.96
N GLY A 342 -22.29 27.04 -15.74
CA GLY A 342 -21.72 25.73 -15.45
C GLY A 342 -20.39 25.76 -14.71
N ALA A 343 -19.82 26.93 -14.43
CA ALA A 343 -18.60 27.01 -13.63
C ALA A 343 -18.82 26.49 -12.21
N ILE A 344 -17.83 25.77 -11.71
CA ILE A 344 -17.84 25.23 -10.36
C ILE A 344 -17.44 26.34 -9.41
N VAL A 345 -18.35 26.69 -8.51
CA VAL A 345 -18.11 27.73 -7.50
C VAL A 345 -18.01 27.17 -6.08
N GLY A 346 -18.55 25.97 -5.86
CA GLY A 346 -18.54 25.30 -4.57
C GLY A 346 -17.60 24.10 -4.57
N PHE A 347 -16.92 23.87 -3.43
CA PHE A 347 -15.99 22.75 -3.26
C PHE A 347 -16.65 21.39 -3.51
N LYS A 348 -17.86 21.18 -3.00
CA LYS A 348 -18.61 19.91 -3.15
C LYS A 348 -18.86 19.54 -4.61
N ASP A 349 -19.22 20.53 -5.43
CA ASP A 349 -19.51 20.32 -6.84
C ASP A 349 -18.23 20.00 -7.65
N GLY A 350 -17.06 20.42 -7.15
CA GLY A 350 -15.77 20.26 -7.81
C GLY A 350 -14.90 19.10 -7.31
N ALA A 351 -15.37 18.27 -6.38
CA ALA A 351 -14.61 17.12 -5.86
C ALA A 351 -14.11 16.17 -6.98
N LYS A 352 -14.86 16.04 -8.09
CA LYS A 352 -14.45 15.24 -9.27
C LYS A 352 -13.21 15.81 -9.97
N PHE A 353 -13.01 17.13 -9.96
CA PHE A 353 -11.83 17.77 -10.54
C PHE A 353 -10.59 17.49 -9.71
N VAL A 354 -10.72 17.43 -8.38
CA VAL A 354 -9.63 17.07 -7.45
C VAL A 354 -9.10 15.67 -7.76
N ALA A 355 -9.97 14.69 -7.98
CA ALA A 355 -9.55 13.33 -8.29
C ALA A 355 -8.65 13.26 -9.54
N ASN A 356 -8.97 14.02 -10.59
CA ASN A 356 -8.18 14.07 -11.81
C ASN A 356 -6.93 14.97 -11.67
N GLY A 357 -7.08 16.08 -10.97
CA GLY A 357 -6.07 17.12 -10.78
C GLY A 357 -5.10 16.88 -9.63
N LEU A 358 -5.22 15.80 -8.86
CA LEU A 358 -4.34 15.54 -7.71
C LEU A 358 -2.86 15.58 -8.13
N TYR A 359 -2.04 16.33 -7.39
CA TYR A 359 -0.61 16.47 -7.60
C TYR A 359 0.08 16.50 -6.24
N LEU A 360 0.54 15.34 -5.79
CA LEU A 360 1.28 15.26 -4.54
C LEU A 360 2.73 15.72 -4.76
N PRO A 361 3.27 16.59 -3.89
CA PRO A 361 4.66 17.03 -3.97
C PRO A 361 5.63 15.85 -3.76
N ARG A 362 6.82 15.96 -4.36
CA ARG A 362 7.87 14.93 -4.20
C ARG A 362 8.34 14.79 -2.76
N ASP A 363 8.42 15.91 -2.04
CA ASP A 363 8.68 15.92 -0.61
C ASP A 363 7.33 16.00 0.14
N PRO A 364 6.92 14.93 0.84
CA PRO A 364 5.64 14.92 1.55
C PRO A 364 5.62 15.84 2.77
N SER A 365 6.78 16.32 3.24
CA SER A 365 6.86 17.27 4.37
C SER A 365 6.18 18.61 4.07
N SER A 366 6.04 18.98 2.79
CA SER A 366 5.35 20.19 2.36
C SER A 366 3.82 20.06 2.40
N ILE A 367 3.28 18.86 2.66
CA ILE A 367 1.84 18.64 2.76
C ILE A 367 1.38 19.04 4.15
N THR A 368 0.60 20.11 4.22
CA THR A 368 0.03 20.59 5.48
C THR A 368 -1.10 19.67 5.98
N PRO A 369 -1.39 19.67 7.30
CA PRO A 369 -2.57 18.96 7.84
C PRO A 369 -3.86 19.38 7.14
N ALA A 370 -4.03 20.68 6.86
CA ALA A 370 -5.21 21.22 6.19
C ALA A 370 -5.37 20.66 4.78
N SER A 371 -4.28 20.53 4.01
CA SER A 371 -4.31 19.95 2.67
C SER A 371 -4.70 18.47 2.69
N ALA A 372 -4.14 17.70 3.61
CA ALA A 372 -4.48 16.29 3.79
C ALA A 372 -5.95 16.09 4.19
N LEU A 373 -6.45 16.87 5.15
CA LEU A 373 -7.85 16.81 5.58
C LEU A 373 -8.80 17.26 4.46
N SER A 374 -8.43 18.27 3.67
CA SER A 374 -9.22 18.71 2.52
C SER A 374 -9.30 17.64 1.43
N LEU A 375 -8.22 16.89 1.19
CA LEU A 375 -8.24 15.72 0.31
C LEU A 375 -9.16 14.61 0.85
N LEU A 376 -9.14 14.34 2.15
CA LEU A 376 -10.05 13.37 2.78
C LEU A 376 -11.51 13.82 2.72
N GLU A 377 -11.79 15.11 2.87
CA GLU A 377 -13.14 15.67 2.65
C GLU A 377 -13.58 15.50 1.19
N CYS A 378 -12.68 15.69 0.22
CA CYS A 378 -12.96 15.37 -1.17
C CYS A 378 -13.30 13.88 -1.38
N ILE A 379 -12.51 12.97 -0.78
CA ILE A 379 -12.76 11.53 -0.83
C ILE A 379 -14.12 11.19 -0.23
N LYS A 380 -14.49 11.81 0.90
CA LYS A 380 -15.79 11.68 1.55
C LYS A 380 -16.95 12.12 0.64
N ILE A 381 -16.80 13.25 -0.03
CA ILE A 381 -17.79 13.75 -0.99
C ILE A 381 -17.94 12.78 -2.16
N LEU A 382 -16.84 12.28 -2.71
CA LEU A 382 -16.87 11.31 -3.81
C LEU A 382 -17.54 9.98 -3.40
N LEU A 383 -17.25 9.48 -2.20
CA LEU A 383 -17.85 8.27 -1.65
C LEU A 383 -19.29 8.42 -1.17
N SER A 384 -19.84 9.65 -1.16
CA SER A 384 -21.27 9.86 -0.85
C SER A 384 -22.19 9.25 -1.91
N ASP A 385 -21.70 9.08 -3.13
CA ASP A 385 -22.35 8.31 -4.20
C ASP A 385 -21.91 6.84 -4.10
N GLN A 386 -22.85 5.95 -3.78
CA GLN A 386 -22.56 4.52 -3.60
C GLN A 386 -22.06 3.83 -4.88
N SER A 387 -22.29 4.42 -6.05
CA SER A 387 -21.84 3.89 -7.34
C SER A 387 -20.44 4.38 -7.74
N TYR A 388 -19.86 5.31 -6.98
CA TYR A 388 -18.58 5.92 -7.33
C TYR A 388 -17.41 4.97 -7.09
N SER A 389 -16.61 4.77 -8.13
CA SER A 389 -15.31 4.10 -8.06
C SER A 389 -14.21 5.09 -8.38
N PHE A 390 -13.11 5.04 -7.64
CA PHE A 390 -11.96 5.90 -7.90
C PHE A 390 -11.30 5.53 -9.23
N PRO A 391 -10.96 6.52 -10.08
CA PRO A 391 -10.14 6.26 -11.26
C PRO A 391 -8.77 5.66 -10.89
N ASP A 392 -8.26 4.73 -11.68
CA ASP A 392 -6.94 4.10 -11.44
C ASP A 392 -5.82 5.12 -11.33
N ALA A 393 -5.88 6.19 -12.13
CA ALA A 393 -4.92 7.29 -12.09
C ALA A 393 -4.93 8.03 -10.74
N PHE A 394 -6.10 8.16 -10.10
CA PHE A 394 -6.21 8.74 -8.76
C PHE A 394 -5.63 7.78 -7.71
N MET A 395 -6.00 6.51 -7.75
CA MET A 395 -5.49 5.51 -6.80
C MET A 395 -3.97 5.38 -6.87
N LYS A 396 -3.39 5.40 -8.07
CA LYS A 396 -1.93 5.41 -8.25
C LYS A 396 -1.27 6.62 -7.58
N LYS A 397 -1.86 7.81 -7.68
CA LYS A 397 -1.34 9.02 -7.03
C LYS A 397 -1.49 8.94 -5.52
N VAL A 398 -2.66 8.58 -5.00
CA VAL A 398 -2.92 8.49 -3.55
C VAL A 398 -2.12 7.39 -2.87
N SER A 399 -1.72 6.34 -3.60
CA SER A 399 -0.86 5.27 -3.07
C SER A 399 0.58 5.70 -2.75
N GLN A 400 0.98 6.93 -3.09
CA GLN A 400 2.29 7.48 -2.75
C GLN A 400 2.39 7.81 -1.24
N ALA A 401 3.60 8.06 -0.74
CA ALA A 401 3.79 8.45 0.65
C ALA A 401 3.38 9.91 0.87
N TRP A 402 2.33 10.14 1.66
CA TRP A 402 1.85 11.49 2.00
C TRP A 402 1.17 11.60 3.37
N LEU A 403 0.82 10.47 3.99
CA LEU A 403 0.25 10.46 5.33
C LEU A 403 1.37 10.43 6.37
N LYS A 404 1.36 11.41 7.28
CA LYS A 404 2.29 11.48 8.39
C LYS A 404 1.89 10.47 9.48
N THR A 405 2.85 9.69 9.91
CA THR A 405 2.71 8.70 10.98
C THR A 405 3.79 8.94 12.03
N HIS A 406 3.69 8.26 13.17
CA HIS A 406 4.78 8.20 14.16
C HIS A 406 6.05 7.54 13.62
N ALA A 407 5.98 6.89 12.45
CA ALA A 407 7.10 6.29 11.74
C ALA A 407 7.49 7.07 10.46
N GLY A 408 7.19 8.37 10.40
CA GLY A 408 7.45 9.24 9.23
C GLY A 408 6.30 9.27 8.22
N TYR A 409 6.54 9.87 7.05
CA TYR A 409 5.53 9.88 5.97
C TYR A 409 5.47 8.51 5.27
N ARG A 410 4.27 7.96 5.15
CA ARG A 410 4.03 6.61 4.60
C ARG A 410 2.90 6.62 3.58
N PRO A 411 2.90 5.66 2.64
CA PRO A 411 1.76 5.43 1.76
C PRO A 411 0.58 4.88 2.57
N PRO A 412 -0.69 5.12 2.18
CA PRO A 412 -1.85 4.70 2.95
C PRO A 412 -1.86 3.23 3.37
N ASN A 413 -1.46 2.31 2.48
CA ASN A 413 -1.36 0.87 2.78
C ASN A 413 -0.26 0.47 3.77
N LYS A 414 0.54 1.44 4.22
CA LYS A 414 1.55 1.30 5.27
C LYS A 414 1.24 2.19 6.47
N CYS A 415 -0.01 2.62 6.63
CA CYS A 415 -0.49 3.40 7.74
C CYS A 415 -1.56 2.65 8.54
N LEU A 416 -1.61 2.93 9.85
CA LEU A 416 -2.66 2.45 10.76
C LEU A 416 -3.44 3.63 11.31
N LEU A 417 -4.76 3.51 11.43
CA LEU A 417 -5.57 4.50 12.14
C LEU A 417 -5.76 4.06 13.59
N PHE A 418 -5.18 4.80 14.53
CA PHE A 418 -5.29 4.49 15.96
C PHE A 418 -6.69 4.82 16.49
N ASP A 419 -7.29 3.89 17.23
CA ASP A 419 -8.57 4.05 17.91
C ASP A 419 -8.54 3.39 19.31
N TRP A 420 -9.68 3.41 20.02
CA TRP A 420 -9.75 2.82 21.36
C TRP A 420 -9.53 1.29 21.36
N LYS A 421 -9.83 0.59 20.26
CA LYS A 421 -9.60 -0.85 20.16
C LYS A 421 -8.10 -1.13 20.08
N TRP A 422 -7.37 -0.32 19.32
CA TRP A 422 -5.90 -0.36 19.29
C TRP A 422 -5.30 -0.09 20.67
N GLY A 423 -5.85 0.89 21.41
CA GLY A 423 -5.39 1.26 22.75
C GLY A 423 -5.45 0.16 23.81
N ASN A 424 -6.22 -0.91 23.57
CA ASN A 424 -6.22 -2.10 24.45
C ASN A 424 -4.94 -2.94 24.32
N TYR A 425 -4.19 -2.79 23.23
CA TYR A 425 -3.05 -3.64 22.89
C TYR A 425 -1.74 -2.86 22.69
N LEU A 426 -1.81 -1.73 21.98
CA LEU A 426 -0.66 -0.97 21.49
C LEU A 426 -0.77 0.51 21.86
N LYS A 427 0.38 1.18 21.89
CA LYS A 427 0.47 2.65 21.93
C LYS A 427 0.59 3.22 20.53
N GLN A 428 0.28 4.51 20.38
CA GLN A 428 0.40 5.24 19.11
C GLN A 428 1.82 5.20 18.52
N THR A 429 2.85 5.06 19.35
CA THR A 429 4.25 4.98 18.93
C THR A 429 4.69 3.56 18.55
N ASP A 430 3.91 2.52 18.87
CA ASP A 430 4.34 1.12 18.70
C ASP A 430 4.31 0.67 17.23
N GLY A 431 3.72 1.47 16.33
CA GLY A 431 3.59 1.17 14.91
C GLY A 431 3.52 2.44 14.05
N PRO A 432 3.38 2.29 12.72
CA PRO A 432 3.17 3.40 11.80
C PRO A 432 1.72 3.94 11.89
N PHE A 433 1.29 4.31 13.09
CA PHE A 433 -0.01 4.95 13.32
C PHE A 433 0.01 6.39 12.82
N ILE A 434 -1.07 6.80 12.17
CA ILE A 434 -1.29 8.18 11.71
C ILE A 434 -1.13 9.13 12.90
N ASP A 435 -0.31 10.17 12.70
CA ASP A 435 0.05 11.14 13.72
C ASP A 435 -1.14 12.08 13.99
N GLU A 436 -1.94 11.72 15.00
CA GLU A 436 -3.10 12.51 15.41
C GLU A 436 -2.71 13.86 16.00
N GLN A 437 -1.51 14.01 16.57
CA GLN A 437 -1.04 15.30 17.07
C GLN A 437 -0.82 16.28 15.91
N PHE A 438 -0.37 15.78 14.76
CA PHE A 438 -0.20 16.57 13.55
C PHE A 438 -1.53 16.88 12.85
N TYR A 439 -2.43 15.91 12.71
CA TYR A 439 -3.69 16.08 11.97
C TYR A 439 -4.87 16.61 12.81
N GLY A 440 -4.77 16.54 14.13
CA GLY A 440 -5.89 16.76 15.04
C GLY A 440 -6.87 15.58 15.08
N SER A 441 -7.76 15.57 16.08
CA SER A 441 -8.73 14.49 16.31
C SER A 441 -9.75 14.32 15.19
N THR A 442 -9.90 15.33 14.32
CA THR A 442 -10.75 15.30 13.13
C THR A 442 -10.38 14.18 12.16
N ILE A 443 -9.11 13.75 12.12
CA ILE A 443 -8.65 12.67 11.25
C ILE A 443 -9.42 11.36 11.46
N ARG A 444 -9.86 11.10 12.70
CA ARG A 444 -10.63 9.91 13.07
C ARG A 444 -12.03 9.90 12.43
N SER A 445 -12.58 11.07 12.13
CA SER A 445 -13.88 11.17 11.45
C SER A 445 -13.84 10.67 10.00
N TYR A 446 -12.64 10.56 9.41
CA TYR A 446 -12.39 10.09 8.05
C TYR A 446 -12.07 8.58 7.98
N ARG A 447 -12.51 7.78 8.96
CA ARG A 447 -12.20 6.34 9.02
C ARG A 447 -12.57 5.58 7.74
N LYS A 448 -13.73 5.90 7.14
CA LYS A 448 -14.21 5.20 5.93
C LYS A 448 -13.36 5.55 4.72
N GLU A 449 -13.01 6.83 4.60
CA GLU A 449 -12.22 7.42 3.54
C GLU A 449 -10.79 6.90 3.58
N LEU A 450 -10.17 6.90 4.76
CA LEU A 450 -8.84 6.34 5.00
C LEU A 450 -8.80 4.85 4.65
N ASN A 451 -9.80 4.09 5.06
CA ASN A 451 -9.90 2.67 4.68
C ASN A 451 -10.07 2.47 3.17
N ALA A 452 -10.86 3.32 2.50
CA ALA A 452 -11.07 3.25 1.05
C ALA A 452 -9.79 3.47 0.23
N ILE A 453 -8.84 4.23 0.77
CA ILE A 453 -7.52 4.45 0.13
C ILE A 453 -6.42 3.50 0.63
N GLY A 454 -6.75 2.55 1.51
CA GLY A 454 -5.88 1.46 1.94
C GLY A 454 -5.30 1.56 3.35
N VAL A 455 -5.64 2.58 4.14
CA VAL A 455 -5.23 2.64 5.56
C VAL A 455 -5.88 1.50 6.34
N ILE A 456 -5.08 0.81 7.16
CA ILE A 456 -5.59 -0.28 7.98
C ILE A 456 -6.28 0.32 9.21
N VAL A 457 -7.59 0.12 9.28
CA VAL A 457 -8.44 0.64 10.37
C VAL A 457 -8.95 -0.44 11.33
N ASP A 458 -8.77 -1.72 10.97
CA ASP A 458 -9.21 -2.87 11.76
C ASP A 458 -8.02 -3.50 12.47
N VAL A 459 -8.16 -3.73 13.79
CA VAL A 459 -7.08 -4.21 14.67
C VAL A 459 -6.49 -5.54 14.21
N GLU A 460 -7.32 -6.48 13.76
CA GLU A 460 -6.88 -7.80 13.30
C GLU A 460 -6.01 -7.74 12.03
N LYS A 461 -6.30 -6.80 11.13
CA LYS A 461 -5.63 -6.71 9.82
C LYS A 461 -4.25 -6.04 9.89
N GLY A 462 -3.87 -5.44 11.02
CA GLY A 462 -2.61 -4.72 11.13
C GLY A 462 -1.41 -5.55 11.56
N CYS A 463 -1.59 -6.84 11.87
CA CYS A 463 -0.52 -7.69 12.40
C CYS A 463 0.75 -7.67 11.52
N SER A 464 0.63 -7.90 10.21
CA SER A 464 1.79 -7.89 9.31
C SER A 464 2.49 -6.54 9.24
N LEU A 465 1.75 -5.43 9.31
CA LEU A 465 2.34 -4.09 9.27
C LEU A 465 3.05 -3.75 10.59
N ILE A 466 2.45 -4.09 11.72
CA ILE A 466 3.07 -3.95 13.05
C ILE A 466 4.32 -4.83 13.16
N ALA A 467 4.25 -6.09 12.72
CA ALA A 467 5.39 -7.00 12.72
C ALA A 467 6.54 -6.47 11.85
N SER A 468 6.24 -5.90 10.67
CA SER A 468 7.27 -5.28 9.81
C SER A 468 7.92 -4.04 10.44
N HIS A 469 7.34 -3.50 11.51
CA HIS A 469 7.86 -2.35 12.24
C HIS A 469 8.61 -2.72 13.53
N LEU A 470 8.74 -4.02 13.84
CA LEU A 470 9.49 -4.48 15.02
C LEU A 470 10.92 -3.96 15.05
N ASP A 471 11.63 -3.97 13.91
CA ASP A 471 13.02 -3.52 13.78
C ASP A 471 13.23 -2.02 14.08
N ALA A 472 12.16 -1.22 14.14
CA ALA A 472 12.23 0.20 14.49
C ALA A 472 12.28 0.45 16.01
N HIS A 473 12.06 -0.60 16.81
CA HIS A 473 12.03 -0.52 18.27
C HIS A 473 13.28 -1.17 18.89
N PHE A 474 13.67 -0.66 20.05
CA PHE A 474 14.77 -1.20 20.85
C PHE A 474 14.39 -1.39 22.33
N GLU A 475 13.28 -0.78 22.76
CA GLU A 475 12.81 -0.87 24.14
C GLU A 475 12.11 -2.19 24.42
N PHE A 476 12.61 -2.93 25.41
CA PHE A 476 12.05 -4.23 25.76
C PHE A 476 10.55 -4.21 26.11
N PRO A 477 10.02 -3.24 26.90
CA PRO A 477 8.58 -3.18 27.18
C PRO A 477 7.73 -2.98 25.92
N THR A 478 8.27 -2.32 24.89
CA THR A 478 7.59 -2.09 23.61
C THR A 478 7.57 -3.37 22.78
N MET A 479 8.68 -4.10 22.73
CA MET A 479 8.74 -5.43 22.11
C MET A 479 7.74 -6.40 22.74
N VAL A 480 7.67 -6.44 24.07
CA VAL A 480 6.71 -7.31 24.79
C VAL A 480 5.26 -6.96 24.44
N ARG A 481 4.91 -5.66 24.37
CA ARG A 481 3.55 -5.25 23.94
C ARG A 481 3.25 -5.69 22.52
N ILE A 482 4.18 -5.45 21.58
CA ILE A 482 4.00 -5.83 20.18
C ILE A 482 3.86 -7.35 20.04
N TYR A 483 4.73 -8.15 20.66
CA TYR A 483 4.60 -9.61 20.64
C TYR A 483 3.30 -10.08 21.29
N SER A 484 2.83 -9.42 22.36
CA SER A 484 1.56 -9.78 22.99
C SER A 484 0.39 -9.54 22.05
N TYR A 485 0.37 -8.39 21.38
CA TYR A 485 -0.59 -8.09 20.32
C TYR A 485 -0.55 -9.14 19.19
N LEU A 486 0.63 -9.45 18.64
CA LEU A 486 0.77 -10.46 17.58
C LEU A 486 0.32 -11.86 18.04
N SER A 487 0.60 -12.21 19.29
CA SER A 487 0.16 -13.46 19.93
C SER A 487 -1.36 -13.53 20.06
N ASP A 488 -2.01 -12.46 20.53
CA ASP A 488 -3.47 -12.43 20.72
C ASP A 488 -4.23 -12.64 19.41
N PHE A 489 -3.67 -12.16 18.30
CA PHE A 489 -4.21 -12.34 16.95
C PHE A 489 -3.66 -13.54 16.19
N LYS A 490 -2.88 -14.41 16.85
CA LYS A 490 -2.30 -15.64 16.28
C LYS A 490 -1.55 -15.37 14.96
N TRP A 491 -0.84 -14.25 14.90
CA TRP A 491 -0.06 -13.89 13.72
C TRP A 491 1.15 -14.82 13.57
N GLU A 492 1.45 -15.23 12.35
CA GLU A 492 2.61 -16.05 12.02
C GLU A 492 3.52 -15.32 11.01
N PRO A 493 4.85 -15.41 11.14
CA PRO A 493 5.78 -14.81 10.20
C PRO A 493 5.68 -15.41 8.79
N ASP A 494 5.47 -14.55 7.79
CA ASP A 494 5.35 -14.96 6.37
C ASP A 494 6.69 -15.44 5.76
N SER A 495 7.82 -15.19 6.43
CA SER A 495 9.17 -15.52 5.93
C SER A 495 10.10 -15.97 7.06
N VAL A 496 11.18 -16.67 6.70
CA VAL A 496 12.21 -17.14 7.65
C VAL A 496 12.92 -15.96 8.32
N ASP A 497 13.27 -14.91 7.58
CA ASP A 497 13.91 -13.69 8.12
C ASP A 497 13.00 -12.91 9.08
N GLY A 498 11.68 -13.07 8.93
CA GLY A 498 10.67 -12.53 9.82
C GLY A 498 10.58 -13.24 11.17
N ARG A 499 11.27 -14.38 11.35
CA ARG A 499 11.27 -15.16 12.60
C ARG A 499 12.35 -14.74 13.59
N ARG A 500 12.94 -13.55 13.45
CA ARG A 500 13.92 -13.07 14.44
C ARG A 500 13.22 -12.71 15.75
N ILE A 501 13.87 -13.05 16.86
CA ILE A 501 13.37 -12.79 18.22
C ILE A 501 14.30 -11.76 18.87
N TRP A 502 13.73 -10.80 19.60
CA TRP A 502 14.51 -9.77 20.27
C TRP A 502 14.97 -10.27 21.64
N ILE A 503 16.26 -10.19 21.94
CA ILE A 503 16.79 -10.54 23.27
C ILE A 503 17.31 -9.28 23.94
N PRO A 504 16.73 -8.86 25.08
CA PRO A 504 17.16 -7.64 25.75
C PRO A 504 18.54 -7.81 26.40
N HIS A 505 19.33 -6.75 26.34
CA HIS A 505 20.58 -6.58 27.08
C HIS A 505 20.51 -5.26 27.85
N GLY A 506 19.96 -5.30 29.07
CA GLY A 506 19.55 -4.09 29.80
C GLY A 506 18.25 -3.49 29.25
N ASN A 507 18.01 -2.21 29.50
CA ASN A 507 16.73 -1.55 29.17
C ASN A 507 16.67 -0.93 27.76
N GLN A 508 17.81 -0.58 27.17
CA GLN A 508 17.89 0.16 25.89
C GLN A 508 18.69 -0.55 24.80
N ASN A 509 19.33 -1.68 25.12
CA ASN A 509 20.11 -2.46 24.17
C ASN A 509 19.56 -3.89 24.09
N GLY A 510 19.88 -4.58 23.01
CA GLY A 510 19.51 -5.96 22.79
C GLY A 510 20.07 -6.47 21.47
N LYS A 511 19.78 -7.73 21.14
CA LYS A 511 20.19 -8.35 19.89
C LYS A 511 19.03 -9.13 19.27
N TRP A 512 18.93 -9.08 17.95
CA TRP A 512 18.08 -9.97 17.19
C TRP A 512 18.78 -11.33 17.05
N VAL A 513 18.05 -12.41 17.33
CA VAL A 513 18.55 -13.78 17.23
C VAL A 513 17.56 -14.63 16.42
N THR A 514 18.02 -15.76 15.90
CA THR A 514 17.15 -16.66 15.14
C THR A 514 16.51 -17.70 16.08
N PRO A 515 15.38 -18.32 15.69
CA PRO A 515 14.74 -19.36 16.50
C PRO A 515 15.64 -20.56 16.79
N GLU A 516 16.59 -20.85 15.90
CA GLU A 516 17.53 -21.97 16.02
C GLU A 516 18.52 -21.77 17.16
N ASP A 517 18.86 -20.51 17.47
CA ASP A 517 19.71 -20.14 18.61
C ASP A 517 18.94 -20.12 19.95
N CYS A 518 17.64 -20.41 19.92
CA CYS A 518 16.74 -20.24 21.06
C CYS A 518 16.09 -21.56 21.50
N VAL A 519 15.81 -21.64 22.80
CA VAL A 519 14.91 -22.63 23.39
C VAL A 519 13.95 -21.92 24.33
N VAL A 520 12.74 -22.44 24.48
CA VAL A 520 11.80 -21.86 25.45
C VAL A 520 12.35 -21.95 26.86
N SER A 521 12.87 -23.10 27.26
CA SER A 521 13.45 -23.28 28.59
C SER A 521 14.61 -24.26 28.54
N ASP A 522 15.74 -23.86 29.13
CA ASP A 522 16.84 -24.77 29.47
C ASP A 522 16.81 -25.07 30.97
N LYS A 523 16.00 -26.05 31.35
CA LYS A 523 15.87 -26.50 32.75
C LYS A 523 17.16 -27.08 33.31
N SER A 524 18.07 -27.55 32.45
CA SER A 524 19.35 -28.10 32.88
C SER A 524 20.36 -27.00 33.20
N GLY A 525 20.28 -25.87 32.50
CA GLY A 525 21.26 -24.79 32.55
C GLY A 525 22.56 -25.08 31.81
N LEU A 526 22.69 -26.25 31.17
CA LEU A 526 23.90 -26.68 30.48
C LEU A 526 24.19 -25.89 29.20
N PHE A 527 23.16 -25.36 28.56
CA PHE A 527 23.27 -24.74 27.24
C PHE A 527 23.36 -23.22 27.30
N SER A 528 23.53 -22.63 28.49
CA SER A 528 23.53 -21.18 28.68
C SER A 528 24.55 -20.41 27.82
N LEU A 529 25.61 -21.07 27.34
CA LEU A 529 26.61 -20.52 26.43
C LEU A 529 26.30 -20.72 24.94
N GLN A 530 25.43 -21.68 24.59
CA GLN A 530 25.14 -22.08 23.20
C GLN A 530 23.73 -21.69 22.76
N LEU A 531 22.74 -21.77 23.66
CA LEU A 531 21.33 -21.53 23.39
C LEU A 531 20.77 -20.47 24.34
N ILE A 532 19.85 -19.67 23.82
CA ILE A 532 19.18 -18.61 24.58
C ILE A 532 17.85 -19.15 25.11
N ALA A 533 17.76 -19.27 26.44
CA ALA A 533 16.52 -19.66 27.12
C ALA A 533 15.56 -18.45 27.20
N LEU A 534 14.44 -18.51 26.48
CA LEU A 534 13.49 -17.40 26.37
C LEU A 534 12.67 -17.18 27.66
N ASP A 535 12.47 -18.21 28.48
CA ASP A 535 11.79 -18.14 29.78
C ASP A 535 12.44 -17.19 30.80
N LYS A 536 13.72 -16.86 30.59
CA LYS A 536 14.44 -15.83 31.37
C LYS A 536 13.97 -14.41 31.06
N TYR A 537 13.39 -14.18 29.88
CA TYR A 537 13.03 -12.85 29.38
C TYR A 537 11.52 -12.68 29.22
N TYR A 538 10.83 -13.71 28.75
CA TYR A 538 9.44 -13.64 28.33
C TYR A 538 8.52 -14.46 29.23
N LYS A 539 7.27 -13.97 29.39
CA LYS A 539 6.22 -14.67 30.14
C LYS A 539 5.65 -15.84 29.35
N GLN A 540 5.03 -16.78 30.07
CA GLN A 540 4.51 -18.04 29.54
C GLN A 540 3.63 -17.91 28.29
N ASN A 541 2.78 -16.88 28.22
CA ASN A 541 1.93 -16.63 27.05
C ASN A 541 2.75 -16.38 25.77
N LEU A 542 3.81 -15.58 25.87
CA LEU A 542 4.71 -15.31 24.74
C LEU A 542 5.62 -16.51 24.44
N LEU A 543 5.98 -17.32 25.43
CA LEU A 543 6.72 -18.56 25.19
C LEU A 543 5.91 -19.54 24.32
N VAL A 544 4.61 -19.67 24.57
CA VAL A 544 3.71 -20.48 23.72
C VAL A 544 3.63 -19.90 22.31
N PHE A 545 3.59 -18.57 22.19
CA PHE A 545 3.61 -17.89 20.89
C PHE A 545 4.90 -18.16 20.11
N PHE A 546 6.08 -18.04 20.73
CA PHE A 546 7.35 -18.34 20.06
C PHE A 546 7.49 -19.82 19.67
N CYS A 547 6.98 -20.76 20.48
CA CYS A 547 6.89 -22.17 20.08
C CYS A 547 6.03 -22.35 18.83
N THR A 548 4.86 -21.70 18.77
CA THR A 548 3.85 -21.96 17.74
C THR A 548 4.16 -21.22 16.44
N ALA A 549 4.35 -19.90 16.51
CA ALA A 549 4.53 -19.05 15.35
C ALA A 549 5.97 -19.01 14.84
N PHE A 550 6.96 -19.09 15.75
CA PHE A 550 8.38 -18.98 15.40
C PHE A 550 9.09 -20.33 15.35
N GLN A 551 8.41 -21.43 15.73
CA GLN A 551 8.95 -22.79 15.76
C GLN A 551 10.16 -22.95 16.70
N VAL A 552 10.24 -22.15 17.76
CA VAL A 552 11.27 -22.28 18.79
C VAL A 552 11.10 -23.62 19.52
N LYS A 553 12.20 -24.35 19.70
CA LYS A 553 12.21 -25.63 20.43
C LYS A 553 11.79 -25.42 21.89
N SER A 554 10.95 -26.30 22.44
CA SER A 554 10.50 -26.20 23.83
C SER A 554 11.60 -26.42 24.86
N SER A 555 12.53 -27.34 24.56
CA SER A 555 13.73 -27.65 25.34
C SER A 555 14.82 -28.21 24.43
N PRO A 556 16.09 -28.19 24.85
CA PRO A 556 17.17 -28.86 24.11
C PRO A 556 16.85 -30.35 23.90
N HIS A 557 17.08 -30.84 22.70
CA HIS A 557 16.85 -32.23 22.30
C HIS A 557 18.13 -33.07 22.41
N PHE A 558 18.02 -34.38 22.24
CA PHE A 558 19.19 -35.28 22.32
C PHE A 558 20.34 -34.85 21.40
N ASP A 559 20.06 -34.37 20.19
CA ASP A 559 21.09 -33.92 19.26
C ASP A 559 21.88 -32.72 19.81
N ASP A 560 21.22 -31.81 20.53
CA ASP A 560 21.87 -30.67 21.19
C ASP A 560 22.80 -31.15 22.31
N TYR A 561 22.35 -32.09 23.16
CA TYR A 561 23.19 -32.74 24.19
C TYR A 561 24.37 -33.49 23.56
N PHE A 562 24.15 -34.24 22.49
CA PHE A 562 25.19 -34.98 21.80
C PHE A 562 26.28 -34.06 21.24
N GLN A 563 25.89 -32.94 20.62
CA GLN A 563 26.84 -31.92 20.15
C GLN A 563 27.56 -31.22 21.31
N LEU A 564 26.88 -30.96 22.43
CA LEU A 564 27.50 -30.42 23.64
C LEU A 564 28.63 -31.34 24.14
N TRP A 565 28.36 -32.65 24.23
CA TRP A 565 29.38 -33.63 24.64
C TRP A 565 30.56 -33.66 23.65
N LYS A 566 30.29 -33.65 22.34
CA LYS A 566 31.34 -33.56 21.31
C LYS A 566 32.21 -32.30 21.44
N GLY A 567 31.60 -31.17 21.81
CA GLY A 567 32.30 -29.95 22.15
C GLY A 567 33.25 -30.16 23.32
N TRP A 568 32.76 -30.76 24.42
CA TRP A 568 33.58 -31.07 25.60
C TRP A 568 34.73 -32.04 25.29
N GLU A 569 34.49 -33.09 24.49
CA GLU A 569 35.53 -34.06 24.08
C GLU A 569 36.69 -33.38 23.33
N SER A 570 36.34 -32.41 22.47
CA SER A 570 37.27 -31.73 21.56
C SER A 570 38.04 -30.60 22.23
N SER A 571 37.42 -29.88 23.17
CA SER A 571 38.06 -28.77 23.88
C SER A 571 38.89 -29.23 25.09
N GLY A 572 38.74 -30.48 25.54
CA GLY A 572 39.36 -30.95 26.78
C GLY A 572 38.75 -30.29 28.02
N HIS A 573 37.45 -29.95 27.96
CA HIS A 573 36.72 -29.30 29.05
C HIS A 573 36.76 -30.15 30.32
N ASN A 574 37.17 -29.54 31.43
CA ASN A 574 37.12 -30.19 32.74
C ASN A 574 35.68 -30.05 33.29
N LEU A 575 34.95 -31.15 33.35
CA LEU A 575 33.54 -31.16 33.73
C LEU A 575 33.39 -31.02 35.24
N SER A 576 32.48 -30.16 35.68
CA SER A 576 32.03 -30.17 37.07
C SER A 576 31.13 -31.38 37.34
N HIS A 577 31.04 -31.77 38.61
CA HIS A 577 30.12 -32.83 39.05
C HIS A 577 28.67 -32.56 38.65
N ASP A 578 28.22 -31.30 38.72
CA ASP A 578 26.87 -30.88 38.33
C ASP A 578 26.64 -31.00 36.81
N GLU A 579 27.59 -30.56 35.98
CA GLU A 579 27.50 -30.67 34.51
C GLU A 579 27.37 -32.13 34.06
N CYS A 580 28.24 -32.99 34.61
CA CYS A 580 28.24 -34.42 34.29
C CYS A 580 26.95 -35.11 34.76
N CYS A 581 26.47 -34.81 35.97
CA CYS A 581 25.20 -35.33 36.49
C CYS A 581 24.01 -34.91 35.62
N LYS A 582 23.95 -33.65 35.18
CA LYS A 582 22.85 -33.15 34.34
C LYS A 582 22.85 -33.80 32.97
N PHE A 583 24.02 -33.94 32.34
CA PHE A 583 24.15 -34.59 31.04
C PHE A 583 23.70 -36.05 31.11
N TRP A 584 24.29 -36.84 32.00
CA TRP A 584 23.97 -38.25 32.10
C TRP A 584 22.57 -38.49 32.67
N GLY A 585 22.06 -37.61 33.54
CA GLY A 585 20.67 -37.60 33.97
C GLY A 585 19.68 -37.46 32.81
N TYR A 586 20.00 -36.61 31.82
CA TYR A 586 19.22 -36.50 30.58
C TYR A 586 19.32 -37.79 29.75
N VAL A 587 20.53 -38.28 29.50
CA VAL A 587 20.77 -39.50 28.71
C VAL A 587 20.03 -40.69 29.30
N THR A 588 20.11 -40.89 30.62
CA THR A 588 19.42 -41.98 31.32
C THR A 588 17.91 -41.87 31.19
N LYS A 589 17.34 -40.67 31.34
CA LYS A 589 15.89 -40.45 31.20
C LYS A 589 15.38 -40.71 29.78
N HIS A 590 16.20 -40.44 28.78
CA HIS A 590 15.83 -40.53 27.36
C HIS A 590 16.42 -41.75 26.64
N TRP A 591 16.93 -42.73 27.39
CA TRP A 591 17.60 -43.91 26.85
C TRP A 591 16.68 -44.79 25.99
N ASN A 592 17.06 -45.00 24.73
CA ASN A 592 16.41 -45.90 23.78
C ASN A 592 17.42 -46.40 22.72
N SER A 593 17.00 -47.28 21.81
CA SER A 593 17.89 -47.86 20.79
C SER A 593 18.55 -46.83 19.86
N LYS A 594 17.90 -45.69 19.59
CA LYS A 594 18.47 -44.59 18.79
C LYS A 594 19.57 -43.87 19.56
N THR A 595 19.33 -43.53 20.83
CA THR A 595 20.34 -42.84 21.66
C THR A 595 21.51 -43.76 21.96
N GLU A 596 21.27 -45.04 22.22
CA GLU A 596 22.30 -46.06 22.43
C GLU A 596 23.25 -46.13 21.22
N LYS A 597 22.69 -46.33 20.02
CA LYS A 597 23.48 -46.40 18.79
C LYS A 597 24.28 -45.11 18.55
N ALA A 598 23.62 -43.96 18.69
CA ALA A 598 24.28 -42.67 18.49
C ALA A 598 25.43 -42.43 19.48
N LEU A 599 25.27 -42.83 20.74
CA LEU A 599 26.33 -42.70 21.75
C LEU A 599 27.43 -43.75 21.56
N ALA A 600 27.10 -44.99 21.20
CA ALA A 600 28.08 -46.05 20.96
C ALA A 600 29.00 -45.74 19.76
N ASP A 601 28.40 -45.30 18.64
CA ASP A 601 29.14 -44.91 17.43
C ASP A 601 29.84 -43.55 17.61
N GLY A 602 29.23 -42.69 18.42
CA GLY A 602 29.59 -41.29 18.55
C GLY A 602 30.65 -41.01 19.60
N LEU A 603 30.46 -41.45 20.85
CA LEU A 603 31.33 -41.07 21.97
C LEU A 603 32.69 -41.75 21.85
N VAL A 604 33.74 -40.94 21.95
CA VAL A 604 35.13 -41.39 21.97
C VAL A 604 35.66 -41.36 23.40
N LYS A 605 35.20 -40.42 24.22
CA LYS A 605 35.64 -40.25 25.60
C LYS A 605 34.46 -40.36 26.57
N VAL A 606 34.74 -40.92 27.75
CA VAL A 606 33.82 -41.12 28.87
C VAL A 606 34.36 -40.43 30.12
N PRO A 607 33.50 -40.09 31.09
CA PRO A 607 33.94 -39.37 32.28
C PRO A 607 34.73 -40.28 33.23
N VAL A 608 35.80 -39.75 33.82
CA VAL A 608 36.59 -40.37 34.91
C VAL A 608 36.79 -39.37 36.05
N ASN A 609 36.83 -39.86 37.30
CA ASN A 609 37.15 -39.01 38.46
C ASN A 609 38.57 -38.45 38.32
N SER A 610 38.81 -37.18 38.64
CA SER A 610 40.17 -36.63 38.79
C SER A 610 40.55 -36.55 40.28
N ASP A 611 41.85 -36.45 40.57
CA ASP A 611 42.39 -36.16 41.90
C ASP A 611 42.10 -34.71 42.36
N SER A 612 41.77 -33.84 41.40
CA SER A 612 41.16 -32.53 41.66
C SER A 612 39.64 -32.68 41.60
N ASP A 613 38.86 -31.84 42.29
CA ASP A 613 37.38 -31.89 42.38
C ASP A 613 36.59 -31.83 41.03
N GLY A 614 37.25 -32.01 39.87
CA GLY A 614 36.67 -32.10 38.52
C GLY A 614 36.60 -33.51 37.94
N ILE A 615 35.91 -33.62 36.80
CA ILE A 615 35.72 -34.86 36.03
C ILE A 615 36.39 -34.68 34.67
N LEU A 616 37.29 -35.60 34.34
CA LEU A 616 38.02 -35.59 33.08
C LEU A 616 37.34 -36.50 32.06
N LEU A 617 37.52 -36.20 30.78
CA LEU A 617 37.08 -37.04 29.68
C LEU A 617 38.26 -37.85 29.13
N SER A 618 38.22 -39.16 29.33
CA SER A 618 39.26 -40.11 28.91
C SER A 618 38.75 -41.04 27.82
N ASN A 619 39.66 -41.53 26.96
CA ASN A 619 39.30 -42.43 25.86
C ASN A 619 38.57 -43.67 26.39
N LYS A 620 37.39 -43.97 25.85
CA LYS A 620 36.54 -45.08 26.33
C LYS A 620 37.20 -46.46 26.21
N ASN A 621 38.19 -46.60 25.33
CA ASN A 621 38.96 -47.85 25.19
C ASN A 621 39.98 -48.07 26.31
N ASP A 622 40.34 -46.99 27.03
CA ASP A 622 41.31 -46.97 28.14
C ASP A 622 40.64 -46.77 29.51
N VAL A 623 39.31 -46.74 29.53
CA VAL A 623 38.50 -46.62 30.73
C VAL A 623 37.72 -47.90 30.93
N PHE A 624 37.61 -48.34 32.18
CA PHE A 624 37.03 -49.62 32.55
C PHE A 624 35.89 -49.47 33.55
N ILE A 625 34.94 -50.40 33.46
CA ILE A 625 33.93 -50.64 34.50
C ILE A 625 34.57 -51.52 35.56
N ALA A 626 34.56 -51.05 36.80
CA ALA A 626 35.07 -51.80 37.96
C ALA A 626 34.03 -52.84 38.42
N ASP A 627 33.96 -53.97 37.73
CA ASP A 627 33.13 -55.12 38.09
C ASP A 627 33.81 -56.06 39.11
N ASP A 628 35.14 -56.09 39.14
CA ASP A 628 35.95 -56.73 40.17
C ASP A 628 36.58 -55.67 41.09
N LEU A 629 36.22 -55.68 42.38
CA LEU A 629 36.70 -54.72 43.37
C LEU A 629 38.16 -54.96 43.79
N GLN A 630 38.66 -56.19 43.76
CA GLN A 630 40.07 -56.48 44.07
C GLN A 630 40.97 -55.94 42.96
N LEU A 631 40.60 -56.20 41.70
CA LEU A 631 41.31 -55.63 40.55
C LEU A 631 41.19 -54.10 40.55
N LYS A 632 40.01 -53.56 40.90
CA LYS A 632 39.82 -52.12 41.04
C LYS A 632 40.84 -51.52 42.00
N ASP A 633 40.90 -52.02 43.23
CA ASP A 633 41.78 -51.48 44.27
C ASP A 633 43.27 -51.57 43.89
N LEU A 634 43.68 -52.66 43.21
CA LEU A 634 45.05 -52.87 42.73
C LEU A 634 45.45 -51.85 41.67
N PHE A 635 44.60 -51.67 40.65
CA PHE A 635 44.88 -50.79 39.52
C PHE A 635 44.67 -49.31 39.86
N GLU A 636 43.73 -48.98 40.73
CA GLU A 636 43.49 -47.60 41.19
C GLU A 636 44.69 -47.02 41.96
N GLN A 637 45.44 -47.86 42.69
CA GLN A 637 46.65 -47.44 43.41
C GLN A 637 47.91 -47.36 42.53
N SER A 638 47.93 -48.10 41.42
CA SER A 638 49.13 -48.30 40.60
C SER A 638 49.16 -47.45 39.33
N CYS A 639 48.00 -47.02 38.84
CA CYS A 639 47.88 -46.21 37.63
C CYS A 639 48.12 -44.71 37.94
N PRO A 640 48.93 -44.00 37.13
CA PRO A 640 49.16 -42.57 37.30
C PRO A 640 47.95 -41.71 36.87
N HIS A 641 47.00 -42.30 36.13
CA HIS A 641 45.79 -41.63 35.68
C HIS A 641 44.55 -42.46 36.03
N PRO A 642 43.40 -41.81 36.28
CA PRO A 642 42.15 -42.48 36.53
C PRO A 642 41.69 -43.32 35.33
N ILE A 643 41.61 -44.63 35.52
CA ILE A 643 41.19 -45.60 34.48
C ILE A 643 39.79 -46.17 34.71
N PHE A 644 39.10 -45.77 35.78
CA PHE A 644 37.74 -46.24 36.05
C PHE A 644 36.72 -45.16 35.73
N VAL A 645 35.60 -45.59 35.14
CA VAL A 645 34.52 -44.68 34.76
C VAL A 645 33.93 -43.98 35.99
N TRP A 646 33.60 -42.71 35.82
CA TRP A 646 32.99 -41.87 36.82
C TRP A 646 31.56 -42.32 37.16
N TYR A 647 31.20 -42.17 38.43
CA TYR A 647 29.82 -42.31 38.91
C TYR A 647 29.50 -41.19 39.91
N PRO A 648 28.24 -40.72 39.97
CA PRO A 648 27.82 -39.74 40.95
C PRO A 648 27.96 -40.32 42.37
N GLN A 649 28.59 -39.57 43.27
CA GLN A 649 28.73 -39.91 44.68
C GLN A 649 28.17 -38.77 45.55
N PRO A 650 27.07 -38.99 46.32
CA PRO A 650 26.28 -40.22 46.39
C PRO A 650 25.48 -40.48 45.09
N SER A 651 25.04 -41.72 44.89
CA SER A 651 24.16 -42.09 43.78
C SER A 651 22.86 -41.28 43.85
N LEU A 652 22.42 -40.73 42.72
CA LEU A 652 21.21 -39.93 42.63
C LEU A 652 20.01 -40.80 42.19
N PRO A 653 18.78 -40.55 42.67
CA PRO A 653 17.60 -41.34 42.28
C PRO A 653 17.30 -41.31 40.78
N ASN A 654 17.57 -40.17 40.14
CA ASN A 654 17.41 -39.92 38.70
C ASN A 654 18.64 -40.35 37.88
N LEU A 655 19.72 -40.78 38.53
CA LEU A 655 20.92 -41.29 37.90
C LEU A 655 21.50 -42.48 38.70
N PRO A 656 20.76 -43.61 38.77
CA PRO A 656 21.18 -44.75 39.56
C PRO A 656 22.43 -45.39 38.95
N ARG A 657 23.40 -45.71 39.81
CA ARG A 657 24.69 -46.32 39.40
C ARG A 657 24.52 -47.56 38.52
N THR A 658 23.53 -48.41 38.81
CA THR A 658 23.25 -49.62 38.02
C THR A 658 22.87 -49.31 36.58
N LYS A 659 22.08 -48.25 36.35
CA LYS A 659 21.68 -47.84 35.01
C LYS A 659 22.83 -47.21 34.24
N LEU A 660 23.68 -46.44 34.92
CA LEU A 660 24.90 -45.91 34.33
C LEU A 660 25.86 -47.02 33.90
N LEU A 661 26.03 -48.07 34.72
CA LEU A 661 26.87 -49.22 34.39
C LEU A 661 26.37 -49.89 33.10
N GLU A 662 25.06 -50.16 33.02
CA GLU A 662 24.43 -50.71 31.81
C GLU A 662 24.69 -49.81 30.58
N ILE A 663 24.51 -48.50 30.73
CA ILE A 663 24.75 -47.52 29.66
C ILE A 663 26.22 -47.55 29.21
N PHE A 664 27.18 -47.48 30.13
CA PHE A 664 28.60 -47.50 29.82
C PHE A 664 29.01 -48.80 29.11
N GLN A 665 28.49 -49.94 29.56
CA GLN A 665 28.74 -51.23 28.91
C GLN A 665 28.18 -51.25 27.48
N LYS A 666 26.96 -50.73 27.27
CA LYS A 666 26.31 -50.67 25.95
C LYS A 666 26.98 -49.72 24.96
N ILE A 667 27.61 -48.64 25.43
CA ILE A 667 28.36 -47.72 24.56
C ILE A 667 29.81 -48.15 24.28
N GLY A 668 30.22 -49.31 24.81
CA GLY A 668 31.49 -49.99 24.50
C GLY A 668 32.60 -49.82 25.54
N VAL A 669 32.30 -49.39 26.77
CA VAL A 669 33.28 -49.42 27.88
C VAL A 669 33.44 -50.86 28.36
N ARG A 670 34.68 -51.36 28.43
CA ARG A 670 34.99 -52.74 28.83
C ARG A 670 34.97 -52.91 30.35
N THR A 671 34.73 -54.11 30.84
CA THR A 671 34.93 -54.48 32.26
C THR A 671 36.41 -54.71 32.54
N ILE A 672 36.82 -54.51 33.80
CA ILE A 672 38.22 -54.71 34.19
C ILE A 672 38.58 -56.20 34.22
N SER A 673 37.66 -57.06 34.67
CA SER A 673 37.88 -58.51 34.74
C SER A 673 38.18 -59.14 33.37
N GLU A 674 37.48 -58.72 32.31
CA GLU A 674 37.67 -59.22 30.94
C GLU A 674 38.89 -58.61 30.25
N SER A 675 39.40 -57.48 30.74
CA SER A 675 40.49 -56.73 30.09
C SER A 675 41.88 -57.06 30.65
N VAL A 676 41.94 -57.65 31.84
CA VAL A 676 43.19 -57.98 32.54
C VAL A 676 43.63 -59.39 32.18
N GLN A 677 44.90 -59.54 31.81
CA GLN A 677 45.56 -60.84 31.67
C GLN A 677 46.26 -61.22 32.97
N LYS A 678 45.88 -62.35 33.55
CA LYS A 678 46.52 -62.93 34.72
C LYS A 678 47.74 -63.74 34.26
N GLU A 679 48.94 -63.25 34.57
CA GLU A 679 50.19 -63.99 34.38
C GLU A 679 50.67 -64.54 35.74
N GLU A 680 50.71 -65.87 35.85
CA GLU A 680 51.35 -66.49 37.00
C GLU A 680 52.87 -66.36 36.86
N ILE A 681 53.48 -65.59 37.75
CA ILE A 681 54.93 -65.50 37.81
C ILE A 681 55.45 -66.89 38.21
N SER A 682 56.29 -67.51 37.37
CA SER A 682 57.00 -68.73 37.76
C SER A 682 57.83 -68.41 39.00
N MET A 683 57.62 -69.16 40.09
CA MET A 683 58.54 -69.04 41.23
C MET A 683 59.95 -69.24 40.69
N ARG A 684 60.84 -68.29 40.99
CA ARG A 684 62.25 -68.36 40.60
C ARG A 684 62.78 -69.75 40.98
N ASN A 685 63.21 -70.52 39.98
CA ASN A 685 63.79 -71.85 40.19
C ASN A 685 64.88 -71.76 41.28
N GLY A 686 64.64 -72.34 42.45
CA GLY A 686 65.62 -72.39 43.54
C GLY A 686 65.14 -72.05 44.96
N ILE A 687 63.84 -71.81 45.21
CA ILE A 687 63.32 -71.72 46.58
C ILE A 687 62.95 -73.13 47.06
N GLU A 688 63.74 -73.69 47.97
CA GLU A 688 63.40 -74.96 48.63
C GLU A 688 62.20 -74.76 49.59
N PRO A 689 61.21 -75.66 49.61
CA PRO A 689 60.08 -75.57 50.53
C PRO A 689 60.55 -75.73 51.98
N GLU A 690 60.03 -74.89 52.89
CA GLU A 690 60.37 -74.99 54.32
C GLU A 690 59.81 -76.27 54.95
N LEU A 691 58.66 -76.73 54.46
CA LEU A 691 57.99 -77.95 54.91
C LEU A 691 57.23 -78.60 53.76
N VAL A 692 57.32 -79.93 53.68
CA VAL A 692 56.59 -80.75 52.70
C VAL A 692 55.58 -81.60 53.46
N ILE A 693 54.29 -81.30 53.32
CA ILE A 693 53.20 -81.97 54.04
C ILE A 693 52.39 -82.81 53.03
N PRO A 694 52.15 -84.11 53.32
CA PRO A 694 51.16 -84.90 52.58
C PRO A 694 49.75 -84.28 52.64
N TRP A 695 49.07 -84.17 51.49
CA TRP A 695 47.76 -83.50 51.40
C TRP A 695 46.70 -84.08 52.35
N ASN A 696 46.69 -85.39 52.56
CA ASN A 696 45.77 -86.08 53.47
C ASN A 696 45.88 -85.59 54.93
N ILE A 697 47.04 -85.08 55.34
CA ILE A 697 47.27 -84.48 56.66
C ILE A 697 46.83 -83.01 56.70
N PHE A 698 46.94 -82.30 55.58
CA PHE A 698 46.70 -80.86 55.52
C PHE A 698 45.21 -80.48 55.71
N MET A 699 44.26 -81.20 55.09
CA MET A 699 42.83 -80.83 55.10
C MET A 699 41.84 -81.94 55.48
N GLY A 700 42.30 -83.19 55.53
CA GLY A 700 41.53 -84.31 56.07
C GLY A 700 40.28 -84.74 55.28
N LYS A 701 39.56 -85.71 55.86
CA LYS A 701 38.43 -86.43 55.26
C LYS A 701 37.21 -85.55 54.96
N GLY A 702 36.94 -84.56 55.81
CA GLY A 702 35.79 -83.65 55.66
C GLY A 702 35.81 -82.87 54.34
N MET A 703 36.97 -82.35 53.93
CA MET A 703 37.11 -81.65 52.65
C MET A 703 36.81 -82.56 51.46
N VAL A 704 37.38 -83.76 51.48
CA VAL A 704 37.23 -84.73 50.38
C VAL A 704 35.77 -85.19 50.26
N LYS A 705 35.11 -85.42 51.40
CA LYS A 705 33.67 -85.74 51.46
C LYS A 705 32.81 -84.65 50.83
N LEU A 706 33.09 -83.38 51.14
CA LEU A 706 32.38 -82.24 50.56
C LEU A 706 32.54 -82.17 49.05
N VAL A 707 33.78 -82.28 48.55
CA VAL A 707 34.08 -82.24 47.11
C VAL A 707 33.38 -83.40 46.39
N LEU A 708 33.46 -84.63 46.91
CA LEU A 708 32.78 -85.79 46.31
C LEU A 708 31.28 -85.58 46.25
N GLY A 709 30.65 -85.10 47.33
CA GLY A 709 29.21 -84.87 47.34
C GLY A 709 28.77 -83.72 46.44
N PHE A 710 29.62 -82.71 46.21
CA PHE A 710 29.35 -81.66 45.23
C PHE A 710 29.42 -82.21 43.80
N LEU A 711 30.50 -82.93 43.46
CA LEU A 711 30.68 -83.52 42.13
C LEU A 711 29.62 -84.59 41.80
N ALA A 712 29.14 -85.31 42.81
CA ALA A 712 28.06 -86.29 42.69
C ALA A 712 26.66 -85.65 42.74
N GLY A 713 26.58 -84.36 43.08
CA GLY A 713 25.33 -83.62 43.15
C GLY A 713 24.62 -83.54 41.79
N PRO A 714 23.30 -83.30 41.78
CA PRO A 714 22.49 -83.33 40.55
C PRO A 714 22.89 -82.26 39.51
N THR A 715 23.58 -81.20 39.94
CA THR A 715 24.03 -80.11 39.06
C THR A 715 25.21 -80.54 38.17
N ILE A 716 26.24 -81.17 38.75
CA ILE A 716 27.42 -81.66 38.01
C ILE A 716 27.16 -83.06 37.45
N ASN A 717 26.52 -83.91 38.24
CA ASN A 717 26.22 -85.32 37.94
C ASN A 717 27.46 -86.09 37.40
N MET A 718 28.63 -85.88 38.02
CA MET A 718 29.87 -86.47 37.55
C MET A 718 29.90 -87.97 37.82
N GLU A 719 30.21 -88.77 36.80
CA GLU A 719 30.37 -90.23 36.92
C GLU A 719 31.38 -90.62 38.01
N ALA A 720 31.14 -91.75 38.68
CA ALA A 720 31.90 -92.19 39.85
C ALA A 720 33.40 -92.27 39.60
N GLU A 721 33.81 -92.83 38.46
CA GLU A 721 35.23 -92.92 38.09
C GLU A 721 35.85 -91.54 37.85
N ARG A 722 35.13 -90.61 37.21
CA ARG A 722 35.64 -89.26 36.93
C ARG A 722 35.81 -88.44 38.21
N ARG A 723 34.82 -88.43 39.11
CA ARG A 723 34.93 -87.68 40.39
C ARG A 723 35.98 -88.26 41.31
N LYS A 724 36.10 -89.60 41.39
CA LYS A 724 37.18 -90.27 42.12
C LYS A 724 38.54 -89.93 41.54
N LYS A 725 38.69 -89.87 40.20
CA LYS A 725 39.93 -89.45 39.55
C LYS A 725 40.29 -88.00 39.88
N ALA A 726 39.32 -87.08 39.84
CA ALA A 726 39.53 -85.67 40.17
C ALA A 726 40.02 -85.51 41.63
N VAL A 727 39.36 -86.21 42.56
CA VAL A 727 39.73 -86.21 43.98
C VAL A 727 41.05 -86.95 44.25
N LYS A 728 41.36 -88.00 43.50
CA LYS A 728 42.66 -88.67 43.56
C LYS A 728 43.79 -87.73 43.12
N GLY A 729 43.53 -86.85 42.15
CA GLY A 729 44.45 -85.78 41.78
C GLY A 729 44.79 -84.86 42.96
N LEU A 730 43.78 -84.53 43.79
CA LEU A 730 43.93 -83.73 45.01
C LEU A 730 44.68 -84.49 46.12
N LEU A 731 44.33 -85.76 46.36
CA LEU A 731 44.98 -86.61 47.37
C LEU A 731 46.46 -86.89 47.06
N ASN A 732 46.85 -86.88 45.79
CA ASN A 732 48.22 -87.09 45.35
C ASN A 732 49.08 -85.82 45.42
N LEU A 733 48.51 -84.67 45.83
CA LEU A 733 49.27 -83.43 45.91
C LEU A 733 50.27 -83.46 47.06
N THR A 734 51.42 -82.85 46.80
CA THR A 734 52.40 -82.55 47.83
C THR A 734 52.27 -81.08 48.21
N VAL A 735 51.97 -80.78 49.48
CA VAL A 735 51.84 -79.41 49.98
C VAL A 735 53.21 -78.86 50.35
N ASN A 736 53.62 -77.79 49.69
CA ASN A 736 54.85 -77.07 49.92
C ASN A 736 54.53 -75.76 50.64
N GLU A 737 54.92 -75.66 51.91
CA GLU A 737 54.82 -74.41 52.65
C GLU A 737 55.98 -73.47 52.28
N THR A 738 55.64 -72.21 52.05
CA THR A 738 56.59 -71.14 51.68
C THR A 738 56.48 -69.96 52.65
N ALA A 739 57.63 -69.40 53.06
CA ALA A 739 57.67 -68.19 53.88
C ALA A 739 57.52 -66.91 53.02
N GLU A 740 57.88 -66.95 51.74
CA GLU A 740 57.73 -65.83 50.82
C GLU A 740 56.32 -65.74 50.23
N PRO A 741 55.79 -64.53 49.97
CA PRO A 741 54.51 -64.37 49.33
C PRO A 741 54.49 -64.89 47.89
N ILE A 742 53.51 -65.73 47.55
CA ILE A 742 53.25 -66.12 46.16
C ILE A 742 52.73 -64.88 45.43
N THR A 743 53.35 -64.50 44.32
CA THR A 743 52.95 -63.31 43.58
C THR A 743 52.30 -63.68 42.25
N VAL A 744 51.24 -62.95 41.89
CA VAL A 744 50.59 -63.03 40.59
C VAL A 744 50.66 -61.66 39.95
N SER A 745 51.01 -61.63 38.66
CA SER A 745 51.05 -60.42 37.86
C SER A 745 49.74 -60.28 37.10
N TYR A 746 49.18 -59.08 37.13
CA TYR A 746 48.02 -58.69 36.35
C TYR A 746 48.48 -57.65 35.34
N ASN A 747 48.31 -57.96 34.05
CA ASN A 747 48.71 -57.11 32.95
C ASN A 747 47.47 -56.51 32.27
N LEU A 748 47.41 -55.19 32.19
CA LEU A 748 46.35 -54.45 31.52
C LEU A 748 46.91 -53.68 30.33
N SER A 749 46.47 -54.03 29.13
CA SER A 749 46.86 -53.35 27.90
C SER A 749 45.94 -52.17 27.59
N LEU A 750 46.52 -50.98 27.51
CA LEU A 750 45.85 -49.75 27.09
C LEU A 750 45.95 -49.57 25.57
N SER A 751 45.02 -48.83 24.98
CA SER A 751 44.96 -48.53 23.55
C SER A 751 46.10 -47.62 23.06
N SER A 752 46.81 -46.96 23.97
CA SER A 752 48.08 -46.27 23.71
C SER A 752 49.23 -47.23 23.37
N GLY A 753 49.07 -48.54 23.63
CA GLY A 753 50.14 -49.54 23.59
C GLY A 753 50.93 -49.65 24.89
N GLU A 754 50.59 -48.86 25.92
CA GLU A 754 51.13 -48.98 27.26
C GLU A 754 50.52 -50.20 27.98
N ASN A 755 51.35 -50.98 28.66
CA ASN A 755 50.92 -52.10 29.48
C ASN A 755 51.16 -51.75 30.95
N VAL A 756 50.08 -51.73 31.74
CA VAL A 756 50.16 -51.55 33.18
C VAL A 756 50.26 -52.93 33.82
N ASN A 757 51.40 -53.21 34.46
CA ASN A 757 51.62 -54.45 35.19
C ASN A 757 51.52 -54.18 36.70
N VAL A 758 50.56 -54.81 37.37
CA VAL A 758 50.39 -54.76 38.82
C VAL A 758 50.61 -56.14 39.40
N THR A 759 51.38 -56.22 40.49
CA THR A 759 51.63 -57.48 41.18
C THR A 759 50.79 -57.56 42.45
N ALA A 760 50.04 -58.65 42.64
CA ALA A 760 49.31 -58.94 43.86
C ALA A 760 49.92 -60.15 44.58
N CYS A 761 49.85 -60.14 45.91
CA CYS A 761 50.22 -61.31 46.71
C CYS A 761 49.05 -62.29 46.77
N ARG A 762 49.20 -63.45 46.13
CA ARG A 762 48.39 -64.63 46.39
C ARG A 762 48.96 -65.42 47.56
N MET A 763 48.11 -66.14 48.27
CA MET A 763 48.55 -66.99 49.39
C MET A 763 48.81 -68.43 48.96
N ILE A 764 48.23 -68.84 47.82
CA ILE A 764 48.12 -70.24 47.41
C ILE A 764 48.27 -70.37 45.89
N ARG A 765 48.88 -71.47 45.43
CA ARG A 765 49.00 -71.85 44.01
C ARG A 765 49.00 -73.36 43.86
N TRP A 766 48.31 -73.87 42.84
CA TRP A 766 48.37 -75.29 42.48
C TRP A 766 49.08 -75.48 41.12
N ASP A 767 50.28 -76.06 41.16
CA ASP A 767 50.98 -76.57 39.99
C ASP A 767 50.52 -78.00 39.67
N LYS A 768 49.63 -78.12 38.66
CA LYS A 768 49.04 -79.40 38.25
C LYS A 768 50.06 -80.33 37.59
N GLU A 769 50.97 -79.80 36.78
CA GLU A 769 51.96 -80.60 36.05
C GLU A 769 52.96 -81.23 37.03
N GLY A 770 53.38 -80.46 38.04
CA GLY A 770 54.25 -80.93 39.10
C GLY A 770 53.56 -81.70 40.23
N SER A 771 52.22 -81.75 40.26
CA SER A 771 51.42 -82.25 41.41
C SER A 771 51.80 -81.60 42.75
N LYS A 772 52.15 -80.31 42.70
CA LYS A 772 52.59 -79.51 43.86
C LYS A 772 51.56 -78.46 44.21
N PHE A 773 51.24 -78.37 45.50
CA PHE A 773 50.38 -77.32 46.04
C PHE A 773 51.21 -76.39 46.91
N PHE A 774 51.42 -75.17 46.47
CA PHE A 774 52.17 -74.17 47.22
C PHE A 774 51.22 -73.35 48.07
N THR A 775 51.58 -73.18 49.33
CA THR A 775 50.81 -72.37 50.27
C THR A 775 51.74 -71.56 51.15
N GLN A 776 51.32 -70.35 51.52
CA GLN A 776 51.94 -69.65 52.65
C GLN A 776 51.56 -70.37 53.95
N LYS A 777 52.45 -70.28 54.95
CA LYS A 777 52.15 -70.80 56.28
C LYS A 777 50.92 -70.10 56.88
N ILE A 778 49.91 -70.88 57.25
CA ILE A 778 48.67 -70.36 57.83
C ILE A 778 48.97 -69.79 59.22
N ASP A 779 48.83 -68.48 59.38
CA ASP A 779 48.92 -67.82 60.68
C ASP A 779 47.53 -67.46 61.22
N ARG A 780 46.94 -68.39 61.97
CA ARG A 780 45.61 -68.21 62.59
C ARG A 780 45.58 -67.09 63.65
N SER A 781 46.74 -66.61 64.12
CA SER A 781 46.79 -65.50 65.09
C SER A 781 46.51 -64.13 64.47
N LYS A 782 46.58 -64.00 63.14
CA LYS A 782 46.28 -62.75 62.40
C LYS A 782 44.79 -62.37 62.36
N GLY A 783 43.94 -63.16 63.00
CA GLY A 783 42.53 -62.88 63.20
C GLY A 783 41.64 -63.19 61.99
N PRO A 784 40.32 -62.93 62.12
CA PRO A 784 39.32 -63.42 61.16
C PRO A 784 39.48 -62.89 59.72
N LYS A 785 39.95 -61.65 59.54
CA LYS A 785 40.18 -61.05 58.20
C LYS A 785 41.21 -61.87 57.40
N TYR A 786 42.33 -62.23 58.02
CA TYR A 786 43.36 -63.03 57.36
C TYR A 786 42.86 -64.45 57.06
N ILE A 787 42.09 -65.05 57.98
CA ILE A 787 41.54 -66.40 57.78
C ILE A 787 40.58 -66.42 56.59
N ILE A 788 39.68 -65.44 56.45
CA ILE A 788 38.74 -65.40 55.31
C ILE A 788 39.46 -65.10 54.00
N GLU A 789 40.48 -64.24 53.99
CA GLU A 789 41.32 -63.97 52.81
C GLU A 789 42.07 -65.23 52.36
N PHE A 790 42.72 -65.92 53.29
CA PHE A 790 43.41 -67.18 53.02
C PHE A 790 42.44 -68.27 52.53
N ALA A 791 41.30 -68.43 53.20
CA ALA A 791 40.27 -69.38 52.83
C ALA A 791 39.74 -69.11 51.42
N THR A 792 39.60 -67.84 51.03
CA THR A 792 39.14 -67.43 49.69
C THR A 792 40.12 -67.88 48.61
N TYR A 793 41.41 -67.55 48.76
CA TYR A 793 42.44 -68.03 47.84
C TYR A 793 42.57 -69.56 47.81
N PHE A 794 42.37 -70.22 48.95
CA PHE A 794 42.40 -71.68 49.04
C PHE A 794 41.26 -72.28 48.22
N SER A 795 40.04 -71.80 48.46
CA SER A 795 38.86 -72.32 47.81
C SER A 795 38.87 -72.07 46.30
N GLU A 796 39.33 -70.90 45.85
CA GLU A 796 39.42 -70.57 44.43
C GLU A 796 40.37 -71.53 43.71
N VAL A 797 41.61 -71.63 44.19
CA VAL A 797 42.65 -72.47 43.56
C VAL A 797 42.24 -73.94 43.53
N ILE A 798 41.59 -74.43 44.58
CA ILE A 798 41.13 -75.81 44.63
C ILE A 798 39.96 -76.05 43.69
N SER A 799 39.00 -75.14 43.62
CA SER A 799 37.82 -75.28 42.78
C SER A 799 38.18 -75.18 41.30
N GLU A 800 38.97 -74.17 40.91
CA GLU A 800 39.60 -74.06 39.57
C GLU A 800 40.46 -75.29 39.23
N GLY A 801 41.08 -75.86 40.26
CA GLY A 801 41.90 -77.04 40.16
C GLY A 801 41.11 -78.31 39.81
N ILE A 802 40.02 -78.55 40.55
CA ILE A 802 39.15 -79.74 40.42
C ILE A 802 38.27 -79.65 39.19
N LEU A 803 37.62 -78.50 38.97
CA LEU A 803 36.61 -78.26 37.93
C LEU A 803 37.22 -77.59 36.69
N TRP A 804 38.47 -77.90 36.37
CA TRP A 804 39.20 -77.24 35.30
C TRP A 804 38.65 -77.52 33.89
N GLU A 805 37.90 -78.61 33.72
CA GLU A 805 37.18 -78.93 32.48
C GLU A 805 35.78 -78.30 32.45
N ASP A 806 35.27 -77.79 33.58
CA ASP A 806 33.89 -77.33 33.76
C ASP A 806 33.86 -76.07 34.65
N SER A 807 34.05 -74.91 34.02
CA SER A 807 34.16 -73.64 34.73
C SER A 807 32.87 -73.14 35.35
N ASP A 808 31.71 -73.65 34.92
CA ASP A 808 30.40 -73.05 35.22
C ASP A 808 30.02 -73.17 36.71
N HIS A 809 30.67 -74.07 37.44
CA HIS A 809 30.37 -74.39 38.83
C HIS A 809 31.53 -74.12 39.80
N ILE A 810 32.60 -73.46 39.34
CA ILE A 810 33.77 -73.13 40.17
C ILE A 810 33.35 -72.24 41.36
N ASP A 811 32.51 -71.22 41.13
CA ASP A 811 32.09 -70.29 42.19
C ASP A 811 31.26 -70.97 43.28
N GLU A 812 30.34 -71.86 42.89
CA GLU A 812 29.51 -72.62 43.83
C GLU A 812 30.35 -73.52 44.73
N LEU A 813 31.33 -74.22 44.13
CA LEU A 813 32.27 -75.06 44.88
C LEU A 813 33.20 -74.21 45.75
N THR A 814 33.65 -73.06 45.25
CA THR A 814 34.50 -72.11 45.97
C THR A 814 33.84 -71.65 47.26
N GLU A 815 32.59 -71.19 47.21
CA GLU A 815 31.86 -70.76 48.41
C GLU A 815 31.67 -71.89 49.43
N LEU A 816 31.42 -73.13 48.97
CA LEU A 816 31.27 -74.29 49.85
C LEU A 816 32.59 -74.67 50.53
N ILE A 817 33.69 -74.72 49.76
CA ILE A 817 35.02 -75.03 50.29
C ILE A 817 35.47 -73.92 51.25
N LYS A 818 35.23 -72.64 50.92
CA LYS A 818 35.56 -71.50 51.78
C LYS A 818 34.86 -71.59 53.13
N LEU A 819 33.55 -71.87 53.12
CA LEU A 819 32.79 -72.05 54.36
C LEU A 819 33.27 -73.27 55.16
N ALA A 820 33.51 -74.39 54.48
CA ALA A 820 34.04 -75.58 55.12
C ALA A 820 35.45 -75.37 55.70
N PHE A 821 36.29 -74.58 55.05
CA PHE A 821 37.62 -74.19 55.53
C PHE A 821 37.53 -73.41 56.84
N VAL A 822 36.63 -72.42 56.90
CA VAL A 822 36.38 -71.64 58.13
C VAL A 822 35.87 -72.52 59.27
N LEU A 823 35.14 -73.59 58.94
CA LEU A 823 34.68 -74.62 59.87
C LEU A 823 35.73 -75.72 60.13
N GLU A 824 36.98 -75.51 59.69
CA GLU A 824 38.11 -76.43 59.87
C GLU A 824 37.88 -77.83 59.28
N PHE A 825 37.01 -77.92 58.27
CA PHE A 825 36.57 -79.17 57.65
C PHE A 825 36.08 -80.22 58.66
N ASN A 826 35.54 -79.79 59.80
CA ASN A 826 34.99 -80.68 60.81
C ASN A 826 33.90 -81.59 60.20
N GLU A 827 34.01 -82.91 60.35
CA GLU A 827 33.16 -83.87 59.62
C GLU A 827 31.66 -83.75 59.92
N GLU A 828 31.28 -83.46 61.18
CA GLU A 828 29.88 -83.25 61.57
C GLU A 828 29.33 -81.96 60.96
N ALA A 829 30.11 -80.88 61.04
CA ALA A 829 29.76 -79.58 60.47
C ALA A 829 29.66 -79.65 58.95
N VAL A 830 30.61 -80.32 58.28
CA VAL A 830 30.59 -80.56 56.83
C VAL A 830 29.40 -81.44 56.43
N THR A 831 29.10 -82.49 57.19
CA THR A 831 27.94 -83.34 56.90
C THR A 831 26.63 -82.55 57.00
N PHE A 832 26.50 -81.65 57.97
CA PHE A 832 25.36 -80.74 58.05
C PHE A 832 25.33 -79.73 56.88
N LEU A 833 26.49 -79.13 56.54
CA LEU A 833 26.61 -78.22 55.40
C LEU A 833 26.16 -78.89 54.10
N MET A 834 26.64 -80.10 53.82
CA MET A 834 26.24 -80.90 52.66
C MET A 834 24.73 -81.12 52.63
N LYS A 835 24.12 -81.54 53.75
CA LYS A 835 22.66 -81.71 53.86
C LYS A 835 21.90 -80.41 53.58
N SER A 836 22.36 -79.28 54.11
CA SER A 836 21.73 -77.96 53.88
C SER A 836 21.74 -77.53 52.41
N LYS A 837 22.64 -78.11 51.61
CA LYS A 837 22.81 -77.87 50.18
C LYS A 837 22.30 -79.03 49.32
N ASN A 838 21.61 -80.00 49.91
CA ASN A 838 21.14 -81.22 49.26
C ASN A 838 22.24 -82.05 48.57
N LEU A 839 23.47 -82.00 49.12
CA LEU A 839 24.60 -82.78 48.66
C LEU A 839 24.70 -84.08 49.47
N GLN A 840 24.99 -85.18 48.78
CA GLN A 840 25.22 -86.48 49.38
C GLN A 840 26.32 -87.20 48.60
N ILE A 841 26.98 -88.13 49.27
CA ILE A 841 27.88 -89.08 48.63
C ILE A 841 27.17 -90.43 48.47
N PHE A 842 27.55 -91.20 47.46
CA PHE A 842 26.99 -92.52 47.19
C PHE A 842 27.85 -93.62 47.79
N VAL A 843 27.34 -94.86 47.82
CA VAL A 843 28.02 -96.01 48.45
C VAL A 843 29.43 -96.19 47.89
N GLU A 844 29.61 -96.01 46.57
CA GLU A 844 30.90 -96.17 45.92
C GLU A 844 31.91 -95.09 46.35
N ASP A 845 31.44 -93.91 46.80
CA ASP A 845 32.27 -92.81 47.30
C ASP A 845 32.61 -93.00 48.78
N GLU A 846 31.70 -93.59 49.57
CA GLU A 846 31.96 -93.99 50.97
C GLU A 846 33.08 -95.04 51.03
N ASP A 847 33.05 -96.05 50.15
CA ASP A 847 34.11 -97.06 50.04
C ASP A 847 35.46 -96.43 49.68
N PHE A 848 35.46 -95.46 48.75
CA PHE A 848 36.66 -94.73 48.36
C PHE A 848 37.21 -93.87 49.51
N LEU A 849 36.34 -93.17 50.24
CA LEU A 849 36.73 -92.38 51.42
C LEU A 849 37.31 -93.24 52.54
N ALA A 850 36.70 -94.41 52.82
CA ALA A 850 37.18 -95.36 53.82
C ALA A 850 38.57 -95.91 53.45
N SER A 851 38.85 -96.10 52.16
CA SER A 851 40.18 -96.53 51.68
C SER A 851 41.22 -95.41 51.75
N ALA A 852 40.83 -94.16 51.49
CA ALA A 852 41.76 -93.02 51.46
C ALA A 852 42.08 -92.49 52.88
N PHE A 853 41.17 -92.67 53.83
CA PHE A 853 41.31 -92.27 55.24
C PHE A 853 40.86 -93.42 56.16
N PRO A 854 41.73 -94.41 56.41
CA PRO A 854 41.43 -95.50 57.34
C PRO A 854 41.19 -94.93 58.75
N SER A 855 40.14 -95.38 59.41
CA SER A 855 39.91 -95.07 60.83
C SER A 855 40.97 -95.79 61.66
N ASP A 856 41.78 -95.05 62.42
CA ASP A 856 42.57 -95.62 63.54
C ASP A 856 41.66 -95.98 64.73
#